data_AF-A0A412WML6-F1
#
_entry.id   AF-A0A412WML6-F1
#
_cell.length_a   1.000
_cell.length_b   1.000
_cell.length_c   1.000
_cell.angle_alpha   90.00
_cell.angle_beta   90.00
_cell.angle_gamma   90.00
#
_symmetry.space_group_name_H-M   'P 1'
#
loop_
_entity.id
_entity.type
_entity.pdbx_description
1 polymer ?
#
loop_
_entity_poly.entity_id
_entity_poly.type
_entity_poly.pdbx_seq_one_letter_code
_entity_poly.pdbx_strand_id
1 'polypeptide(L)'
;MEYLLGIDIGGTHVKGGIVTGTTGKMDQRTIVYEKIDAGGSATSIIKGILRVITALKKGRSENEWRGIGIAIPRPFDYTRGIAAIHGVRKFDALFGLDLKEEIKRVCSLPVVFLNDASAYALGEYYGGAAQGSERSMVVTVGTGLGSTFMAREEILDETTPAVPEHGYLYNIPFRDSIADDYFSTRWFVTNWNHRFPDKAVMDVKTLAEYAYRGEQAAKVLFEEFADHFTGFIAPFLRHFCPDCLVLGGNIMRGADLFLERIKSELETQGIGVRIDTCRLWEDAPLIGAAMYANQVLGRSGMEEEAVKRNTKQYLAPMKAQATPRGVYDLYPAFPVGENKIRSGIGCLADWIERHGQVVIDGYGGVFWDELVSELGDEFRRRGKCVRWFRTDVAMRDARTLEEMLAPDLGGEDPLFGRMTERQLRDWFDPGKLNAFRPDQEADINVLIGIGAALAGWKAPLIYVDVPKNEIQFRMRAGWVKNLGMNKPKNNQQTYKHFFFVDWVVLNRHKAECLPQIELIVDEQRRGQQLLMMSGEDLREGLHRMGRNFFRVRPWFEPGAWGGQWMKQHIPGLNEEVPNLAWSFELMVLENGLMFESNGYRLEVSFDFLMYNDYRQVLGESADVFKTDFPIRFDFLDTFDGGNLSVQCHPRTTYIREQFNMPFTQDETYYILDSRQNPQVYLGFQENIRPEEFGEVLKQSQAEGKTIDIEKYVQKFPAHKHDLFLIPNGTVHASGKNCMVLEISSAPYIFTFKMYDWLRLDLNGKPRPLNVQRGMDNLYFERKGERVAKELVCHPEVLEKNEHYTLEHLPTHEKHFYDVHRYTVEDAVEVETEGSCQVWMVVEGKAVRVETREGMRQRFNYAETFVIPAAAATYRIINETPGEKVILVKAFIKKGYGFE
;
A
#
# COMPACT_ATOMS: atom_id res chain seq x y z
N MET A 1 -26.50 -9.58 31.19
CA MET A 1 -27.22 -8.69 30.25
C MET A 1 -26.18 -7.68 29.80
N GLU A 2 -25.91 -7.62 28.51
CA GLU A 2 -24.96 -6.67 27.95
C GLU A 2 -25.73 -5.46 27.42
N TYR A 3 -25.47 -4.29 28.01
CA TYR A 3 -26.04 -3.03 27.57
C TYR A 3 -25.18 -2.42 26.46
N LEU A 4 -25.84 -1.67 25.58
CA LEU A 4 -25.20 -0.91 24.51
C LEU A 4 -25.61 0.56 24.61
N LEU A 5 -24.73 1.45 24.21
CA LEU A 5 -25.05 2.86 23.99
C LEU A 5 -25.47 3.04 22.54
N GLY A 6 -26.70 3.48 22.32
CA GLY A 6 -27.17 3.96 21.01
C GLY A 6 -27.10 5.48 20.99
N ILE A 7 -26.42 6.05 19.99
CA ILE A 7 -26.23 7.50 19.86
C ILE A 7 -26.62 7.93 18.45
N ASP A 8 -27.34 9.04 18.34
CA ASP A 8 -27.69 9.70 17.08
C ASP A 8 -27.13 11.13 17.07
N ILE A 9 -26.36 11.43 16.01
CA ILE A 9 -25.71 12.72 15.81
C ILE A 9 -26.42 13.45 14.67
N GLY A 10 -27.40 14.26 15.03
CA GLY A 10 -28.13 15.14 14.11
C GLY A 10 -27.50 16.53 14.00
N GLY A 11 -27.89 17.29 12.97
CA GLY A 11 -27.32 18.63 12.72
C GLY A 11 -27.55 19.66 13.83
N THR A 12 -28.50 19.42 14.73
CA THR A 12 -28.90 20.32 15.82
C THR A 12 -28.78 19.69 17.21
N HIS A 13 -28.42 18.40 17.30
CA HIS A 13 -28.44 17.66 18.55
C HIS A 13 -27.60 16.39 18.50
N VAL A 14 -27.17 15.95 19.69
CA VAL A 14 -26.73 14.58 19.95
C VAL A 14 -27.72 13.98 20.94
N LYS A 15 -28.35 12.87 20.57
CA LYS A 15 -29.26 12.12 21.44
C LYS A 15 -28.65 10.75 21.70
N GLY A 16 -28.79 10.23 22.91
CA GLY A 16 -28.32 8.90 23.24
C GLY A 16 -29.19 8.20 24.26
N GLY A 17 -29.15 6.86 24.28
CA GLY A 17 -29.91 6.03 25.21
C GLY A 17 -29.28 4.65 25.41
N ILE A 18 -29.70 3.96 26.46
CA ILE A 18 -29.24 2.61 26.79
C ILE A 18 -30.18 1.58 26.16
N VAL A 19 -29.61 0.65 25.39
CA VAL A 19 -30.33 -0.43 24.71
C VAL A 19 -29.87 -1.78 25.25
N THR A 20 -30.82 -2.69 25.48
CA THR A 20 -30.52 -4.06 25.93
C THR A 20 -30.23 -4.95 24.73
N GLY A 21 -28.98 -5.41 24.57
CA GLY A 21 -28.53 -6.11 23.36
C GLY A 21 -29.28 -7.40 23.03
N THR A 22 -29.85 -8.09 24.02
CA THR A 22 -30.63 -9.32 23.80
C THR A 22 -32.05 -9.08 23.30
N THR A 23 -32.59 -7.87 23.46
CA THR A 23 -34.01 -7.58 23.17
C THR A 23 -34.23 -6.39 22.24
N GLY A 24 -33.20 -5.58 21.99
CA GLY A 24 -33.34 -4.31 21.27
C GLY A 24 -34.18 -3.27 22.01
N LYS A 25 -34.59 -3.52 23.27
CA LYS A 25 -35.41 -2.58 24.05
C LYS A 25 -34.55 -1.47 24.62
N MET A 26 -34.98 -0.23 24.38
CA MET A 26 -34.37 0.97 24.94
C MET A 26 -35.00 1.34 26.28
N ASP A 27 -34.18 1.72 27.27
CA ASP A 27 -34.67 2.29 28.52
C ASP A 27 -34.93 3.79 28.36
N GLN A 28 -36.21 4.14 28.21
CA GLN A 28 -36.69 5.51 28.03
C GLN A 28 -36.27 6.47 29.17
N ARG A 29 -35.93 5.96 30.37
CA ARG A 29 -35.47 6.79 31.50
C ARG A 29 -34.01 7.23 31.36
N THR A 30 -33.30 6.65 30.40
CA THR A 30 -31.86 6.87 30.21
C THR A 30 -31.55 7.83 29.07
N ILE A 31 -32.56 8.38 28.40
CA ILE A 31 -32.34 9.27 27.26
C ILE A 31 -31.61 10.53 27.73
N VAL A 32 -30.47 10.80 27.09
CA VAL A 32 -29.71 12.03 27.24
C VAL A 32 -29.78 12.79 25.92
N TYR A 33 -30.03 14.09 26.02
CA TYR A 33 -30.10 15.00 24.88
C TYR A 33 -29.15 16.16 25.12
N GLU A 34 -28.34 16.46 24.11
CA GLU A 34 -27.45 17.60 24.09
C GLU A 34 -27.67 18.40 22.81
N LYS A 35 -27.93 19.71 22.94
CA LYS A 35 -28.04 20.60 21.78
C LYS A 35 -26.66 20.89 21.21
N ILE A 36 -26.49 20.73 19.90
CA ILE A 36 -25.25 21.10 19.19
C ILE A 36 -25.57 21.97 17.97
N ASP A 37 -24.56 22.64 17.44
CA ASP A 37 -24.62 23.35 16.16
C ASP A 37 -23.63 22.70 15.21
N ALA A 38 -24.12 22.05 14.14
CA ALA A 38 -23.27 21.42 13.14
C ALA A 38 -22.46 22.42 12.29
N GLY A 39 -22.78 23.72 12.34
CA GLY A 39 -21.95 24.80 11.79
C GLY A 39 -20.91 25.34 12.79
N GLY A 40 -20.92 24.86 14.03
CA GLY A 40 -20.01 25.28 15.09
C GLY A 40 -18.60 24.71 14.94
N SER A 41 -17.73 25.03 15.91
CA SER A 41 -16.36 24.49 15.94
C SER A 41 -16.35 22.99 16.18
N ALA A 42 -15.33 22.31 15.64
CA ALA A 42 -15.11 20.88 15.85
C ALA A 42 -15.13 20.53 17.34
N THR A 43 -14.43 21.33 18.17
CA THR A 43 -14.38 21.13 19.61
C THR A 43 -15.75 21.25 20.27
N SER A 44 -16.60 22.20 19.87
CA SER A 44 -17.96 22.32 20.41
C SER A 44 -18.80 21.06 20.14
N ILE A 45 -18.74 20.56 18.90
CA ILE A 45 -19.48 19.37 18.45
C ILE A 45 -18.97 18.12 19.19
N ILE A 46 -17.66 17.91 19.23
CA ILE A 46 -17.04 16.78 19.94
C ILE A 46 -17.38 16.82 21.43
N LYS A 47 -17.26 17.98 22.09
CA LYS A 47 -17.65 18.13 23.51
C LYS A 47 -19.10 17.71 23.74
N GLY A 48 -20.02 18.03 22.83
CA GLY A 48 -21.42 17.58 22.90
C GLY A 48 -21.54 16.05 22.87
N ILE A 49 -20.86 15.38 21.94
CA ILE A 49 -20.82 13.91 21.83
C ILE A 49 -20.27 13.29 23.12
N LEU A 50 -19.13 13.78 23.62
CA LEU A 50 -18.48 13.25 24.81
C LEU A 50 -19.33 13.43 26.08
N ARG A 51 -20.09 14.53 26.19
CA ARG A 51 -21.02 14.78 27.30
C ARG A 51 -22.14 13.74 27.34
N VAL A 52 -22.74 13.42 26.20
CA VAL A 52 -23.78 12.39 26.10
C VAL A 52 -23.25 11.01 26.52
N ILE A 53 -22.08 10.61 26.00
CA ILE A 53 -21.44 9.33 26.36
C ILE A 53 -21.15 9.27 27.86
N THR A 54 -20.56 10.33 28.42
CA THR A 54 -20.21 10.39 29.85
C THR A 54 -21.45 10.32 30.73
N ALA A 55 -22.53 11.01 30.36
CA ALA A 55 -23.78 11.01 31.11
C ALA A 55 -24.44 9.62 31.12
N LEU A 56 -24.47 8.93 29.98
CA LEU A 56 -25.07 7.60 29.86
C LEU A 56 -24.29 6.50 30.60
N LYS A 57 -22.96 6.62 30.66
CA LYS A 57 -22.11 5.68 31.41
C LYS A 57 -22.21 5.83 32.93
N LYS A 58 -22.66 6.99 33.42
CA LYS A 58 -22.64 7.31 34.85
C LYS A 58 -23.45 6.29 35.67
N GLY A 59 -22.81 5.72 36.70
CA GLY A 59 -23.48 4.82 37.64
C GLY A 59 -23.56 3.35 37.22
N ARG A 60 -22.84 2.94 36.16
CA ARG A 60 -22.69 1.54 35.73
C ARG A 60 -21.23 1.13 35.63
N SER A 61 -20.94 -0.14 35.86
CA SER A 61 -19.61 -0.73 35.68
C SER A 61 -19.27 -0.89 34.20
N GLU A 62 -17.98 -0.80 33.82
CA GLU A 62 -17.55 -1.01 32.42
C GLU A 62 -17.93 -2.41 31.90
N ASN A 63 -17.91 -3.43 32.77
CA ASN A 63 -18.23 -4.82 32.43
C ASN A 63 -19.71 -5.06 32.09
N GLU A 64 -20.59 -4.08 32.32
CA GLU A 64 -22.01 -4.16 31.93
C GLU A 64 -22.23 -3.79 30.46
N TRP A 65 -21.22 -3.22 29.80
CA TRP A 65 -21.32 -2.68 28.46
C TRP A 65 -20.63 -3.57 27.43
N ARG A 66 -21.28 -3.74 26.29
CA ARG A 66 -20.66 -4.40 25.12
C ARG A 66 -19.98 -3.41 24.18
N GLY A 67 -20.55 -2.22 24.01
CA GLY A 67 -20.04 -1.23 23.07
C GLY A 67 -20.96 -0.03 22.85
N ILE A 68 -20.55 0.82 21.90
CA ILE A 68 -21.25 2.03 21.48
C ILE A 68 -21.55 1.92 19.98
N GLY A 69 -22.82 2.11 19.62
CA GLY A 69 -23.27 2.33 18.26
C GLY A 69 -23.60 3.80 18.04
N ILE A 70 -23.03 4.40 16.99
CA ILE A 70 -23.23 5.81 16.65
C ILE A 70 -23.79 5.95 15.24
N ALA A 71 -25.01 6.48 15.13
CA ALA A 71 -25.61 6.95 13.90
C ALA A 71 -25.08 8.35 13.57
N ILE A 72 -24.49 8.52 12.39
CA ILE A 72 -23.96 9.80 11.92
C ILE A 72 -24.22 10.00 10.42
N PRO A 73 -24.51 11.24 9.97
CA PRO A 73 -24.66 11.54 8.55
C PRO A 73 -23.37 11.34 7.76
N ARG A 74 -23.55 11.06 6.48
CA ARG A 74 -22.49 10.93 5.47
C ARG A 74 -22.06 12.29 4.88
N PRO A 75 -20.93 12.38 4.15
CA PRO A 75 -19.89 11.35 3.92
C PRO A 75 -19.06 11.01 5.16
N PHE A 76 -18.82 9.73 5.44
CA PHE A 76 -18.09 9.29 6.63
C PHE A 76 -17.42 7.92 6.38
N ASP A 77 -16.22 7.70 6.89
CA ASP A 77 -15.61 6.37 6.96
C ASP A 77 -16.10 5.66 8.22
N TYR A 78 -17.17 4.88 8.08
CA TYR A 78 -17.83 4.22 9.20
C TYR A 78 -16.98 3.11 9.85
N THR A 79 -16.04 2.53 9.10
CA THR A 79 -15.17 1.46 9.61
C THR A 79 -14.13 2.03 10.58
N ARG A 80 -13.43 3.08 10.13
CA ARG A 80 -12.35 3.69 10.91
C ARG A 80 -12.85 4.75 11.87
N GLY A 81 -14.01 5.36 11.62
CA GLY A 81 -14.56 6.41 12.46
C GLY A 81 -14.10 7.81 12.07
N ILE A 82 -13.82 8.04 10.78
CA ILE A 82 -13.20 9.26 10.27
C ILE A 82 -14.24 10.09 9.52
N ALA A 83 -14.39 11.37 9.89
CA ALA A 83 -15.31 12.28 9.24
C ALA A 83 -14.81 12.71 7.84
N ALA A 84 -15.55 12.34 6.79
CA ALA A 84 -15.28 12.73 5.40
C ALA A 84 -16.22 13.86 4.91
N ILE A 85 -16.93 14.52 5.84
CA ILE A 85 -17.96 15.51 5.54
C ILE A 85 -17.30 16.82 5.10
N HIS A 86 -17.46 17.18 3.82
CA HIS A 86 -16.92 18.40 3.25
C HIS A 86 -17.85 18.99 2.19
N GLY A 87 -18.14 20.29 2.29
CA GLY A 87 -18.99 21.01 1.35
C GLY A 87 -20.49 20.74 1.53
N VAL A 88 -20.91 20.18 2.67
CA VAL A 88 -22.30 19.72 2.90
C VAL A 88 -23.09 20.66 3.83
N ARG A 89 -22.57 21.87 4.12
CA ARG A 89 -23.15 22.92 5.00
C ARG A 89 -23.29 22.54 6.48
N LYS A 90 -23.15 21.27 6.84
CA LYS A 90 -23.19 20.74 8.21
C LYS A 90 -21.96 19.88 8.47
N PHE A 91 -21.40 19.97 9.67
CA PHE A 91 -20.25 19.19 10.14
C PHE A 91 -18.95 19.37 9.34
N ASP A 92 -18.84 20.41 8.50
CA ASP A 92 -17.62 20.68 7.73
C ASP A 92 -16.39 20.87 8.64
N ALA A 93 -16.58 21.37 9.87
CA ALA A 93 -15.52 21.51 10.86
C ALA A 93 -14.93 20.17 11.33
N LEU A 94 -15.64 19.05 11.14
CA LEU A 94 -15.15 17.72 11.50
C LEU A 94 -14.29 17.08 10.41
N PHE A 95 -14.19 17.69 9.22
CA PHE A 95 -13.49 17.08 8.08
C PHE A 95 -12.08 16.59 8.46
N GLY A 96 -11.83 15.31 8.21
CA GLY A 96 -10.57 14.64 8.50
C GLY A 96 -10.45 14.05 9.90
N LEU A 97 -11.31 14.42 10.85
CA LEU A 97 -11.13 14.04 12.24
C LEU A 97 -11.45 12.56 12.49
N ASP A 98 -10.56 11.90 13.23
CA ASP A 98 -10.78 10.57 13.80
C ASP A 98 -11.65 10.68 15.07
N LEU A 99 -12.96 10.51 14.91
CA LEU A 99 -13.90 10.59 16.03
C LEU A 99 -13.79 9.40 16.98
N LYS A 100 -13.25 8.26 16.52
CA LYS A 100 -13.03 7.10 17.38
C LYS A 100 -11.96 7.42 18.43
N GLU A 101 -10.87 8.06 18.03
CA GLU A 101 -9.83 8.52 18.97
C GLU A 101 -10.33 9.62 19.93
N GLU A 102 -11.23 10.51 19.49
CA GLU A 102 -11.86 11.50 20.36
C GLU A 102 -12.73 10.84 21.45
N ILE A 103 -13.52 9.83 21.08
CA ILE A 103 -14.39 9.12 22.02
C ILE A 103 -13.57 8.34 23.05
N LYS A 104 -12.42 7.77 22.66
CA LYS A 104 -11.50 7.07 23.57
C LYS A 104 -11.04 7.90 24.75
N ARG A 105 -11.14 9.24 24.68
CA ARG A 105 -10.80 10.15 25.79
C ARG A 105 -11.73 10.03 26.99
N VAL A 106 -12.97 9.60 26.80
CA VAL A 106 -13.97 9.43 27.88
C VAL A 106 -14.47 7.98 27.99
N CYS A 107 -14.13 7.12 27.03
CA CYS A 107 -14.67 5.77 26.98
C CYS A 107 -13.76 4.77 26.24
N SER A 108 -13.37 3.69 26.93
CA SER A 108 -12.60 2.56 26.39
C SER A 108 -13.43 1.54 25.59
N LEU A 109 -14.76 1.68 25.58
CA LEU A 109 -15.64 0.70 24.93
C LEU A 109 -15.45 0.70 23.41
N PRO A 110 -15.60 -0.47 22.74
CA PRO A 110 -15.61 -0.53 21.29
C PRO A 110 -16.69 0.38 20.68
N VAL A 111 -16.31 1.15 19.67
CA VAL A 111 -17.20 2.09 18.97
C VAL A 111 -17.40 1.63 17.53
N VAL A 112 -18.66 1.53 17.11
CA VAL A 112 -19.08 1.22 15.75
C VAL A 112 -19.92 2.38 15.23
N PHE A 113 -19.64 2.83 14.01
CA PHE A 113 -20.41 3.88 13.35
C PHE A 113 -21.32 3.27 12.28
N LEU A 114 -22.46 3.91 12.04
CA LEU A 114 -23.40 3.53 11.00
C LEU A 114 -24.02 4.79 10.39
N ASN A 115 -24.44 4.71 9.13
CA ASN A 115 -25.23 5.76 8.52
C ASN A 115 -26.57 5.97 9.27
N ASP A 116 -26.98 7.22 9.43
CA ASP A 116 -28.24 7.61 10.09
C ASP A 116 -29.49 6.94 9.51
N ALA A 117 -29.63 6.85 8.18
CA ALA A 117 -30.78 6.17 7.56
C ALA A 117 -30.75 4.65 7.80
N SER A 118 -29.57 4.04 7.77
CA SER A 118 -29.42 2.60 8.05
C SER A 118 -29.64 2.28 9.52
N ALA A 119 -29.21 3.15 10.43
CA ALA A 119 -29.53 3.04 11.85
C ALA A 119 -31.04 3.19 12.08
N TYR A 120 -31.70 4.13 11.39
CA TYR A 120 -33.16 4.26 11.44
C TYR A 120 -33.85 2.96 10.98
N ALA A 121 -33.40 2.37 9.88
CA ALA A 121 -33.95 1.14 9.33
C ALA A 121 -33.80 -0.05 10.27
N LEU A 122 -32.60 -0.27 10.82
CA LEU A 122 -32.36 -1.32 11.80
C LEU A 122 -33.18 -1.13 13.07
N GLY A 123 -33.39 0.12 13.51
CA GLY A 123 -34.28 0.42 14.63
C GLY A 123 -35.70 -0.05 14.36
N GLU A 124 -36.25 0.33 13.20
CA GLU A 124 -37.61 -0.08 12.79
C GLU A 124 -37.72 -1.59 12.58
N TYR A 125 -36.63 -2.28 12.22
CA TYR A 125 -36.59 -3.74 12.16
C TYR A 125 -36.67 -4.38 13.55
N TYR A 126 -35.84 -3.94 14.50
CA TYR A 126 -35.78 -4.57 15.82
C TYR A 126 -36.99 -4.26 16.71
N GLY A 127 -37.59 -3.08 16.58
CA GLY A 127 -38.66 -2.65 17.49
C GLY A 127 -39.80 -1.85 16.85
N GLY A 128 -39.81 -1.68 15.53
CA GLY A 128 -40.75 -0.78 14.85
C GLY A 128 -41.64 -1.44 13.80
N ALA A 129 -41.87 -0.74 12.70
CA ALA A 129 -42.80 -1.14 11.63
C ALA A 129 -42.27 -2.28 10.74
N ALA A 130 -40.95 -2.40 10.61
CA ALA A 130 -40.30 -3.45 9.82
C ALA A 130 -40.14 -4.77 10.60
N GLN A 131 -40.57 -4.83 11.86
CA GLN A 131 -40.46 -6.03 12.68
C GLN A 131 -41.19 -7.23 12.06
N GLY A 132 -40.48 -8.36 11.96
CA GLY A 132 -40.99 -9.60 11.37
C GLY A 132 -40.97 -9.66 9.84
N SER A 133 -40.42 -8.65 9.16
CA SER A 133 -40.20 -8.71 7.70
C SER A 133 -39.01 -9.59 7.33
N GLU A 134 -39.10 -10.33 6.22
CA GLU A 134 -37.97 -11.05 5.65
C GLU A 134 -37.18 -10.13 4.71
N ARG A 135 -37.88 -9.34 3.90
CA ARG A 135 -37.31 -8.25 3.09
C ARG A 135 -38.05 -6.96 3.39
N SER A 136 -37.31 -5.92 3.76
CA SER A 136 -37.90 -4.60 3.96
C SER A 136 -37.08 -3.51 3.28
N MET A 137 -37.79 -2.46 2.91
CA MET A 137 -37.23 -1.24 2.39
C MET A 137 -37.67 -0.12 3.32
N VAL A 138 -36.71 0.62 3.88
CA VAL A 138 -37.00 1.74 4.77
C VAL A 138 -36.55 3.01 4.08
N VAL A 139 -37.46 3.98 3.95
CA VAL A 139 -37.21 5.27 3.29
C VAL A 139 -37.55 6.39 4.26
N THR A 140 -36.59 7.28 4.49
CA THR A 140 -36.76 8.45 5.35
C THR A 140 -36.82 9.70 4.50
N VAL A 141 -37.90 10.47 4.62
CA VAL A 141 -38.10 11.77 3.93
C VAL A 141 -38.19 12.89 4.96
N GLY A 142 -37.20 13.78 4.93
CA GLY A 142 -37.05 14.84 5.91
C GLY A 142 -36.35 16.06 5.32
N THR A 143 -35.18 16.42 5.86
CA THR A 143 -34.33 17.45 5.25
C THR A 143 -33.74 17.00 3.91
N GLY A 144 -33.67 15.68 3.70
CA GLY A 144 -33.26 15.01 2.47
C GLY A 144 -33.91 13.63 2.39
N LEU A 145 -33.48 12.83 1.40
CA LEU A 145 -33.90 11.46 1.20
C LEU A 145 -32.86 10.49 1.77
N GLY A 146 -33.31 9.56 2.60
CA GLY A 146 -32.52 8.42 3.09
C GLY A 146 -33.21 7.11 2.74
N SER A 147 -32.44 6.06 2.51
CA SER A 147 -32.96 4.74 2.14
C SER A 147 -32.07 3.64 2.67
N THR A 148 -32.66 2.50 2.99
CA THR A 148 -31.93 1.28 3.32
C THR A 148 -32.75 0.06 2.89
N PHE A 149 -32.08 -0.89 2.27
CA PHE A 149 -32.62 -2.18 1.87
C PHE A 149 -32.15 -3.23 2.85
N MET A 150 -33.05 -4.06 3.36
CA MET A 150 -32.73 -5.05 4.39
C MET A 150 -33.26 -6.43 4.00
N ALA A 151 -32.47 -7.45 4.31
CA ALA A 151 -32.93 -8.83 4.42
C ALA A 151 -32.79 -9.24 5.89
N ARG A 152 -33.92 -9.39 6.58
CA ARG A 152 -33.96 -9.53 8.04
C ARG A 152 -33.18 -8.39 8.72
N GLU A 153 -32.19 -8.75 9.52
CA GLU A 153 -31.34 -7.83 10.28
C GLU A 153 -30.09 -7.38 9.53
N GLU A 154 -29.91 -7.82 8.28
CA GLU A 154 -28.74 -7.48 7.46
C GLU A 154 -29.07 -6.32 6.53
N ILE A 155 -28.19 -5.30 6.54
CA ILE A 155 -28.21 -4.20 5.59
C ILE A 155 -27.60 -4.69 4.28
N LEU A 156 -28.32 -4.46 3.19
CA LEU A 156 -27.92 -4.89 1.85
C LEU A 156 -27.23 -3.76 1.09
N ASP A 157 -26.30 -4.14 0.23
CA ASP A 157 -25.54 -3.28 -0.66
C ASP A 157 -25.59 -3.78 -2.12
N GLU A 158 -24.79 -3.18 -3.00
CA GLU A 158 -24.73 -3.50 -4.43
C GLU A 158 -24.33 -4.94 -4.77
N THR A 159 -23.84 -5.72 -3.80
CA THR A 159 -23.61 -7.16 -4.02
C THR A 159 -24.91 -7.94 -4.14
N THR A 160 -26.03 -7.35 -3.69
CA THR A 160 -27.36 -7.93 -3.83
C THR A 160 -28.06 -7.40 -5.09
N PRO A 161 -28.57 -8.28 -5.96
CA PRO A 161 -29.34 -7.86 -7.13
C PRO A 161 -30.49 -6.92 -6.76
N ALA A 162 -30.72 -5.89 -7.59
CA ALA A 162 -31.74 -4.86 -7.43
C ALA A 162 -31.55 -3.87 -6.27
N VAL A 163 -30.41 -3.93 -5.56
CA VAL A 163 -30.03 -2.92 -4.56
C VAL A 163 -29.05 -1.94 -5.22
N PRO A 164 -29.33 -0.62 -5.19
CA PRO A 164 -28.38 0.41 -5.65
C PRO A 164 -27.08 0.39 -4.83
N GLU A 165 -26.06 1.13 -5.30
CA GLU A 165 -24.81 1.32 -4.56
C GLU A 165 -25.06 1.73 -3.11
N HIS A 166 -24.62 0.89 -2.17
CA HIS A 166 -24.85 0.99 -0.72
C HIS A 166 -26.32 1.12 -0.28
N GLY A 167 -27.28 0.75 -1.14
CA GLY A 167 -28.71 0.90 -0.89
C GLY A 167 -29.21 2.35 -0.98
N TYR A 168 -28.44 3.25 -1.59
CA TYR A 168 -28.74 4.69 -1.62
C TYR A 168 -29.68 5.08 -2.76
N LEU A 169 -30.73 5.83 -2.43
CA LEU A 169 -31.68 6.39 -3.39
C LEU A 169 -31.51 7.89 -3.63
N TYR A 170 -30.87 8.62 -2.72
CA TYR A 170 -30.82 10.09 -2.74
C TYR A 170 -30.11 10.67 -4.00
N ASN A 171 -29.07 10.00 -4.51
CA ASN A 171 -28.28 10.42 -5.68
C ASN A 171 -28.81 9.87 -6.99
N ILE A 172 -29.88 9.08 -6.97
CA ILE A 172 -30.41 8.49 -8.20
C ILE A 172 -30.97 9.62 -9.07
N PRO A 173 -30.57 9.70 -10.36
CA PRO A 173 -31.14 10.67 -11.29
C PRO A 173 -32.66 10.56 -11.33
N PHE A 174 -33.33 11.69 -11.14
CA PHE A 174 -34.78 11.79 -11.19
C PHE A 174 -35.17 13.10 -11.85
N ARG A 175 -35.83 12.98 -13.01
CA ARG A 175 -36.19 14.12 -13.87
C ARG A 175 -34.96 14.96 -14.22
N ASP A 176 -34.99 16.25 -13.89
CA ASP A 176 -33.96 17.21 -14.28
C ASP A 176 -32.79 17.31 -13.27
N SER A 177 -32.84 16.54 -12.17
CA SER A 177 -31.77 16.50 -11.16
C SER A 177 -31.69 15.11 -10.49
N ILE A 178 -31.43 15.06 -9.18
CA ILE A 178 -31.39 13.84 -8.35
C ILE A 178 -32.61 13.73 -7.43
N ALA A 179 -32.88 12.53 -6.94
CA ALA A 179 -34.02 12.24 -6.06
C ALA A 179 -34.08 13.12 -4.80
N ASP A 180 -32.94 13.41 -4.15
CA ASP A 180 -32.89 14.28 -2.95
C ASP A 180 -33.50 15.68 -3.18
N ASP A 181 -33.36 16.23 -4.39
CA ASP A 181 -33.91 17.54 -4.74
C ASP A 181 -35.42 17.57 -4.84
N TYR A 182 -36.06 16.41 -5.06
CA TYR A 182 -37.51 16.26 -5.14
C TYR A 182 -38.12 15.75 -3.84
N PHE A 183 -37.38 14.95 -3.07
CA PHE A 183 -37.88 14.27 -1.89
C PHE A 183 -37.27 14.84 -0.60
N SER A 184 -37.49 16.14 -0.39
CA SER A 184 -36.94 16.87 0.75
C SER A 184 -37.81 18.05 1.18
N THR A 185 -37.58 18.54 2.40
CA THR A 185 -38.19 19.77 2.91
C THR A 185 -37.88 20.96 1.99
N ARG A 186 -36.68 20.98 1.40
CA ARG A 186 -36.25 21.99 0.43
C ARG A 186 -37.18 22.06 -0.78
N TRP A 187 -37.59 20.91 -1.33
CA TRP A 187 -38.49 20.86 -2.48
C TRP A 187 -39.83 21.52 -2.17
N PHE A 188 -40.48 21.14 -1.06
CA PHE A 188 -41.77 21.70 -0.64
C PHE A 188 -41.70 23.22 -0.45
N VAL A 189 -40.73 23.69 0.32
CA VAL A 189 -40.58 25.11 0.64
C VAL A 189 -40.26 25.92 -0.62
N THR A 190 -39.37 25.44 -1.48
CA THR A 190 -38.98 26.13 -2.71
C THR A 190 -40.13 26.22 -3.70
N ASN A 191 -40.84 25.11 -3.94
CA ASN A 191 -41.96 25.08 -4.87
C ASN A 191 -43.15 25.90 -4.37
N TRP A 192 -43.47 25.84 -3.08
CA TRP A 192 -44.53 26.65 -2.50
C TRP A 192 -44.21 28.15 -2.59
N ASN A 193 -43.03 28.56 -2.10
CA ASN A 193 -42.66 29.98 -2.05
C ASN A 193 -42.49 30.58 -3.44
N HIS A 194 -42.08 29.78 -4.43
CA HIS A 194 -42.03 30.22 -5.82
C HIS A 194 -43.44 30.43 -6.42
N ARG A 195 -44.38 29.52 -6.14
CA ARG A 195 -45.77 29.59 -6.65
C ARG A 195 -46.62 30.64 -5.90
N PHE A 196 -46.35 30.86 -4.62
CA PHE A 196 -47.13 31.73 -3.73
C PHE A 196 -46.24 32.60 -2.82
N PRO A 197 -45.53 33.62 -3.38
CA PRO A 197 -44.61 34.46 -2.61
C PRO A 197 -45.27 35.17 -1.41
N ASP A 198 -46.52 35.58 -1.56
CA ASP A 198 -47.30 36.28 -0.51
C ASP A 198 -47.71 35.38 0.66
N LYS A 199 -47.53 34.06 0.53
CA LYS A 199 -47.84 33.05 1.57
C LYS A 199 -46.61 32.20 1.91
N ALA A 200 -45.41 32.78 1.82
CA ALA A 200 -44.16 32.05 2.02
C ALA A 200 -44.11 31.30 3.36
N VAL A 201 -43.56 30.08 3.32
CA VAL A 201 -43.37 29.20 4.48
C VAL A 201 -41.88 28.91 4.67
N MET A 202 -41.50 28.54 5.90
CA MET A 202 -40.13 28.16 6.25
C MET A 202 -39.95 26.65 6.42
N ASP A 203 -41.05 25.90 6.58
CA ASP A 203 -41.04 24.46 6.81
C ASP A 203 -42.29 23.77 6.24
N VAL A 204 -42.23 22.43 6.11
CA VAL A 204 -43.34 21.60 5.63
C VAL A 204 -44.50 21.56 6.64
N LYS A 205 -44.23 21.78 7.92
CA LYS A 205 -45.27 21.77 8.97
C LYS A 205 -46.28 22.89 8.73
N THR A 206 -45.80 24.12 8.50
CA THR A 206 -46.64 25.28 8.18
C THR A 206 -47.43 25.05 6.89
N LEU A 207 -46.81 24.42 5.90
CA LEU A 207 -47.47 24.07 4.65
C LEU A 207 -48.60 23.04 4.84
N ALA A 208 -48.36 22.02 5.67
CA ALA A 208 -49.38 21.05 6.04
C ALA A 208 -50.55 21.72 6.78
N GLU A 209 -50.27 22.68 7.67
CA GLU A 209 -51.32 23.48 8.34
C GLU A 209 -52.20 24.25 7.34
N TYR A 210 -51.64 24.78 6.24
CA TYR A 210 -52.45 25.37 5.17
C TYR A 210 -53.37 24.34 4.51
N ALA A 211 -52.86 23.16 4.18
CA ALA A 211 -53.66 22.09 3.60
C ALA A 211 -54.81 21.65 4.55
N TYR A 212 -54.53 21.53 5.86
CA TYR A 212 -55.53 21.21 6.88
C TYR A 212 -56.58 22.30 7.05
N ARG A 213 -56.22 23.57 6.86
CA ARG A 213 -57.17 24.71 6.85
C ARG A 213 -57.96 24.85 5.55
N GLY A 214 -57.79 23.94 4.60
CA GLY A 214 -58.56 23.89 3.36
C GLY A 214 -57.94 24.63 2.17
N GLU A 215 -56.68 25.07 2.26
CA GLU A 215 -55.97 25.66 1.12
C GLU A 215 -55.73 24.60 0.03
N GLN A 216 -56.46 24.70 -1.08
CA GLN A 216 -56.44 23.68 -2.14
C GLN A 216 -55.08 23.59 -2.82
N ALA A 217 -54.39 24.73 -2.99
CA ALA A 217 -53.06 24.75 -3.58
C ALA A 217 -52.04 23.93 -2.77
N ALA A 218 -52.15 23.94 -1.43
CA ALA A 218 -51.25 23.18 -0.57
C ALA A 218 -51.50 21.67 -0.71
N LYS A 219 -52.77 21.25 -0.78
CA LYS A 219 -53.13 19.84 -1.03
C LYS A 219 -52.61 19.33 -2.37
N VAL A 220 -52.76 20.12 -3.43
CA VAL A 220 -52.24 19.80 -4.77
C VAL A 220 -50.72 19.61 -4.75
N LEU A 221 -49.99 20.37 -3.93
CA LEU A 221 -48.54 20.21 -3.81
C LEU A 221 -48.14 18.91 -3.10
N PHE A 222 -48.90 18.45 -2.10
CA PHE A 222 -48.71 17.14 -1.46
C PHE A 222 -49.10 15.98 -2.39
N GLU A 223 -50.13 16.16 -3.20
CA GLU A 223 -50.51 15.23 -4.27
C GLU A 223 -49.42 15.10 -5.33
N GLU A 224 -48.85 16.21 -5.79
CA GLU A 224 -47.73 16.21 -6.73
C GLU A 224 -46.49 15.50 -6.15
N PHE A 225 -46.23 15.68 -4.85
CA PHE A 225 -45.21 14.93 -4.14
C PHE A 225 -45.49 13.41 -4.15
N ALA A 226 -46.73 13.01 -3.92
CA ALA A 226 -47.14 11.60 -3.98
C ALA A 226 -46.83 11.00 -5.35
N ASP A 227 -47.27 11.66 -6.44
CA ASP A 227 -47.06 11.20 -7.81
C ASP A 227 -45.57 11.02 -8.13
N HIS A 228 -44.76 12.02 -7.73
CA HIS A 228 -43.32 12.00 -7.92
C HIS A 228 -42.69 10.84 -7.15
N PHE A 229 -43.07 10.68 -5.89
CA PHE A 229 -42.51 9.66 -5.02
C PHE A 229 -42.89 8.25 -5.49
N THR A 230 -44.15 8.02 -5.84
CA THR A 230 -44.62 6.75 -6.40
C THR A 230 -43.88 6.40 -7.68
N GLY A 231 -43.79 7.33 -8.63
CA GLY A 231 -43.09 7.13 -9.89
C GLY A 231 -41.61 6.80 -9.72
N PHE A 232 -40.96 7.41 -8.72
CA PHE A 232 -39.56 7.16 -8.38
C PHE A 232 -39.34 5.82 -7.66
N ILE A 233 -40.19 5.48 -6.68
CA ILE A 233 -39.97 4.33 -5.80
C ILE A 233 -40.40 3.01 -6.44
N ALA A 234 -41.39 3.04 -7.34
CA ALA A 234 -42.02 1.87 -7.94
C ALA A 234 -41.01 0.91 -8.63
N PRO A 235 -40.02 1.36 -9.42
CA PRO A 235 -39.00 0.48 -9.98
C PRO A 235 -38.24 -0.30 -8.89
N PHE A 236 -37.85 0.33 -7.79
CA PHE A 236 -37.11 -0.35 -6.72
C PHE A 236 -37.98 -1.41 -6.03
N LEU A 237 -39.24 -1.08 -5.76
CA LEU A 237 -40.20 -2.04 -5.18
C LEU A 237 -40.42 -3.26 -6.09
N ARG A 238 -40.55 -3.05 -7.41
CA ARG A 238 -40.77 -4.15 -8.37
C ARG A 238 -39.60 -5.12 -8.47
N HIS A 239 -38.37 -4.62 -8.41
CA HIS A 239 -37.19 -5.47 -8.57
C HIS A 239 -36.71 -6.06 -7.25
N PHE A 240 -36.80 -5.29 -6.15
CA PHE A 240 -36.39 -5.75 -4.84
C PHE A 240 -37.45 -6.63 -4.15
N CYS A 241 -38.73 -6.49 -4.50
CA CYS A 241 -39.85 -7.25 -3.92
C CYS A 241 -39.81 -7.30 -2.38
N PRO A 242 -39.85 -6.14 -1.68
CA PRO A 242 -39.93 -6.15 -0.22
C PRO A 242 -41.32 -6.60 0.26
N ASP A 243 -41.36 -7.31 1.38
CA ASP A 243 -42.63 -7.60 2.08
C ASP A 243 -43.21 -6.33 2.70
N CYS A 244 -42.34 -5.37 3.02
CA CYS A 244 -42.71 -4.14 3.70
C CYS A 244 -41.89 -2.93 3.21
N LEU A 245 -42.60 -1.84 2.91
CA LEU A 245 -42.04 -0.51 2.74
C LEU A 245 -42.37 0.32 4.00
N VAL A 246 -41.35 0.73 4.74
CA VAL A 246 -41.53 1.64 5.89
C VAL A 246 -41.15 3.05 5.48
N LEU A 247 -42.08 3.99 5.65
CA LEU A 247 -41.87 5.40 5.38
C LEU A 247 -41.71 6.17 6.71
N GLY A 248 -40.57 6.85 6.86
CA GLY A 248 -40.23 7.63 8.05
C GLY A 248 -39.71 9.03 7.72
N GLY A 249 -39.26 9.75 8.75
CA GLY A 249 -38.74 11.12 8.63
C GLY A 249 -39.81 12.21 8.85
N ASN A 250 -39.36 13.46 9.00
CA ASN A 250 -40.22 14.56 9.46
C ASN A 250 -41.37 14.91 8.50
N ILE A 251 -41.24 14.65 7.20
CA ILE A 251 -42.32 14.89 6.22
C ILE A 251 -43.49 13.92 6.47
N MET A 252 -43.21 12.71 6.96
CA MET A 252 -44.24 11.70 7.28
C MET A 252 -45.17 12.11 8.44
N ARG A 253 -44.90 13.23 9.12
CA ARG A 253 -45.86 13.80 10.09
C ARG A 253 -47.14 14.33 9.43
N GLY A 254 -47.10 14.63 8.12
CA GLY A 254 -48.26 14.98 7.30
C GLY A 254 -48.72 13.87 6.36
N ALA A 255 -48.43 12.60 6.70
CA ALA A 255 -48.68 11.45 5.81
C ALA A 255 -50.13 11.33 5.34
N ASP A 256 -51.10 11.77 6.14
CA ASP A 256 -52.53 11.75 5.79
C ASP A 256 -52.87 12.59 4.55
N LEU A 257 -51.99 13.53 4.16
CA LEU A 257 -52.16 14.37 2.97
C LEU A 257 -51.73 13.68 1.66
N PHE A 258 -50.97 12.59 1.71
CA PHE A 258 -50.38 11.99 0.50
C PHE A 258 -50.26 10.45 0.50
N LEU A 259 -50.27 9.79 1.66
CA LEU A 259 -49.99 8.35 1.78
C LEU A 259 -51.04 7.47 1.08
N GLU A 260 -52.32 7.82 1.17
CA GLU A 260 -53.39 7.06 0.49
C GLU A 260 -53.26 7.13 -1.04
N ARG A 261 -52.78 8.26 -1.56
CA ARG A 261 -52.48 8.40 -2.99
C ARG A 261 -51.31 7.50 -3.41
N ILE A 262 -50.22 7.48 -2.63
CA ILE A 262 -49.09 6.57 -2.88
C ILE A 262 -49.54 5.10 -2.90
N LYS A 263 -50.35 4.67 -1.92
CA LYS A 263 -50.91 3.31 -1.88
C LYS A 263 -51.74 2.99 -3.12
N SER A 264 -52.71 3.86 -3.43
CA SER A 264 -53.61 3.67 -4.58
C SER A 264 -52.87 3.60 -5.91
N GLU A 265 -51.82 4.41 -6.09
CA GLU A 265 -51.02 4.42 -7.31
C GLU A 265 -50.14 3.18 -7.46
N LEU A 266 -49.52 2.71 -6.36
CA LEU A 266 -48.73 1.49 -6.36
C LEU A 266 -49.61 0.26 -6.63
N GLU A 267 -50.80 0.19 -6.04
CA GLU A 267 -51.80 -0.86 -6.30
C GLU A 267 -52.25 -0.85 -7.78
N THR A 268 -52.51 0.32 -8.34
CA THR A 268 -52.88 0.47 -9.76
C THR A 268 -51.76 0.00 -10.71
N GLN A 269 -50.50 0.12 -10.28
CA GLN A 269 -49.33 -0.39 -11.01
C GLN A 269 -49.05 -1.89 -10.76
N GLY A 270 -49.90 -2.59 -9.99
CA GLY A 270 -49.74 -4.01 -9.68
C GLY A 270 -48.64 -4.32 -8.65
N ILE A 271 -48.22 -3.34 -7.86
CA ILE A 271 -47.17 -3.49 -6.85
C ILE A 271 -47.82 -3.76 -5.49
N GLY A 272 -47.90 -5.03 -5.11
CA GLY A 272 -48.39 -5.44 -3.79
C GLY A 272 -47.30 -5.42 -2.73
N VAL A 273 -47.24 -4.36 -1.91
CA VAL A 273 -46.32 -4.25 -0.77
C VAL A 273 -47.05 -3.70 0.46
N ARG A 274 -46.72 -4.20 1.65
CA ARG A 274 -47.24 -3.63 2.89
C ARG A 274 -46.57 -2.29 3.18
N ILE A 275 -47.30 -1.19 3.12
CA ILE A 275 -46.77 0.17 3.39
C ILE A 275 -47.15 0.60 4.80
N ASP A 276 -46.15 0.81 5.65
CA ASP A 276 -46.32 1.28 7.02
C ASP A 276 -45.59 2.61 7.24
N THR A 277 -46.08 3.40 8.20
CA THR A 277 -45.34 4.55 8.74
C THR A 277 -44.46 4.10 9.91
N CYS A 278 -43.32 4.77 10.09
CA CYS A 278 -42.39 4.48 11.18
C CYS A 278 -43.07 4.53 12.56
N ARG A 279 -42.70 3.60 13.46
CA ARG A 279 -43.27 3.52 14.82
C ARG A 279 -42.37 4.13 15.89
N LEU A 280 -41.05 4.03 15.72
CA LEU A 280 -40.08 4.44 16.73
C LEU A 280 -39.62 5.90 16.57
N TRP A 281 -39.80 6.48 15.38
CA TRP A 281 -39.43 7.88 15.12
C TRP A 281 -37.98 8.19 15.52
N GLU A 282 -37.77 9.14 16.43
CA GLU A 282 -36.47 9.60 16.90
C GLU A 282 -35.75 8.60 17.82
N ASP A 283 -36.37 7.47 18.13
CA ASP A 283 -35.74 6.38 18.89
C ASP A 283 -35.17 5.30 17.95
N ALA A 284 -35.59 5.27 16.68
CA ALA A 284 -35.14 4.27 15.71
C ALA A 284 -33.62 4.31 15.49
N PRO A 285 -32.98 5.48 15.24
CA PRO A 285 -31.53 5.55 15.05
C PRO A 285 -30.74 5.07 16.27
N LEU A 286 -31.23 5.36 17.48
CA LEU A 286 -30.58 4.94 18.73
C LEU A 286 -30.58 3.40 18.86
N ILE A 287 -31.76 2.80 18.67
CA ILE A 287 -31.93 1.35 18.75
C ILE A 287 -31.12 0.66 17.65
N GLY A 288 -31.23 1.12 16.41
CA GLY A 288 -30.54 0.49 15.29
C GLY A 288 -29.03 0.62 15.36
N ALA A 289 -28.49 1.77 15.77
CA ALA A 289 -27.04 1.93 15.97
C ALA A 289 -26.53 0.98 17.07
N ALA A 290 -27.21 0.91 18.21
CA ALA A 290 -26.84 0.00 19.29
C ALA A 290 -26.91 -1.48 18.85
N MET A 291 -27.95 -1.86 18.12
CA MET A 291 -28.10 -3.24 17.64
C MET A 291 -27.10 -3.59 16.54
N TYR A 292 -26.73 -2.64 15.68
CA TYR A 292 -25.65 -2.83 14.72
C TYR A 292 -24.31 -3.07 15.43
N ALA A 293 -23.99 -2.27 16.46
CA ALA A 293 -22.82 -2.51 17.29
C ALA A 293 -22.87 -3.90 17.96
N ASN A 294 -24.04 -4.34 18.43
CA ASN A 294 -24.22 -5.69 18.98
C ASN A 294 -23.88 -6.80 17.98
N GLN A 295 -24.35 -6.66 16.73
CA GLN A 295 -24.08 -7.60 15.64
C GLN A 295 -22.59 -7.64 15.30
N VAL A 296 -21.98 -6.48 15.03
CA VAL A 296 -20.57 -6.36 14.63
C VAL A 296 -19.67 -6.94 15.73
N LEU A 297 -19.84 -6.47 16.97
CA LEU A 297 -19.01 -6.91 18.10
C LEU A 297 -19.27 -8.37 18.50
N GLY A 298 -20.45 -8.93 18.16
CA GLY A 298 -20.74 -10.34 18.34
C GLY A 298 -20.06 -11.25 17.33
N ARG A 299 -19.82 -10.74 16.11
CA ARG A 299 -19.09 -11.45 15.05
C ARG A 299 -17.57 -11.37 15.25
N SER A 300 -17.08 -10.37 15.99
CA SER A 300 -15.65 -10.12 16.26
C SER A 300 -14.94 -11.17 17.15
N GLY A 301 -15.61 -12.23 17.59
CA GLY A 301 -15.02 -13.28 18.45
C GLY A 301 -14.05 -14.25 17.76
N MET A 302 -13.66 -14.00 16.50
CA MET A 302 -12.79 -14.88 15.71
C MET A 302 -11.74 -14.11 14.88
N GLU A 303 -11.15 -13.05 15.41
CA GLU A 303 -9.84 -12.61 14.94
C GLU A 303 -8.79 -13.14 15.92
N GLU A 304 -8.32 -14.37 15.68
CA GLU A 304 -6.95 -14.74 16.10
C GLU A 304 -6.01 -13.63 15.62
N GLU A 305 -4.93 -13.32 16.35
CA GLU A 305 -3.90 -12.36 15.91
C GLU A 305 -3.42 -12.74 14.50
N ALA A 306 -4.11 -12.19 13.49
CA ALA A 306 -3.97 -12.67 12.15
C ALA A 306 -2.58 -12.29 11.69
N VAL A 307 -1.86 -13.29 11.18
CA VAL A 307 -0.47 -13.16 10.78
C VAL A 307 -0.35 -12.00 9.79
N LYS A 308 0.31 -10.90 10.19
CA LYS A 308 0.41 -9.66 9.38
C LYS A 308 1.50 -9.70 8.32
N ARG A 309 2.28 -10.78 8.29
CA ARG A 309 3.40 -11.01 7.38
C ARG A 309 3.39 -12.45 6.91
N ASN A 310 3.18 -12.67 5.62
CA ASN A 310 3.24 -14.02 5.06
C ASN A 310 4.64 -14.29 4.54
N THR A 311 5.51 -14.64 5.48
CA THR A 311 6.91 -15.02 5.23
C THR A 311 7.42 -15.86 6.39
N LYS A 312 8.39 -16.73 6.08
CA LYS A 312 9.21 -17.39 7.10
C LYS A 312 10.46 -16.58 7.46
N GLN A 313 10.78 -15.53 6.71
CA GLN A 313 11.96 -14.71 6.99
C GLN A 313 11.80 -13.92 8.29
N TYR A 314 12.87 -13.90 9.09
CA TYR A 314 12.92 -13.14 10.32
C TYR A 314 12.90 -11.63 10.05
N LEU A 315 12.26 -10.89 10.95
CA LEU A 315 12.38 -9.44 10.97
C LEU A 315 13.82 -9.04 11.31
N ALA A 316 14.30 -7.91 10.76
CA ALA A 316 15.62 -7.42 11.13
C ALA A 316 15.69 -7.22 12.65
N PRO A 317 16.82 -7.60 13.28
CA PRO A 317 16.98 -7.39 14.69
C PRO A 317 17.00 -5.88 14.98
N MET A 318 16.31 -5.47 16.06
CA MET A 318 16.35 -4.08 16.52
C MET A 318 17.77 -3.67 16.93
N LYS A 319 18.54 -4.63 17.47
CA LYS A 319 19.95 -4.48 17.80
C LYS A 319 20.78 -5.65 17.28
N ALA A 320 21.95 -5.36 16.73
CA ALA A 320 22.88 -6.40 16.26
C ALA A 320 24.32 -6.10 16.69
N GLN A 321 25.07 -7.15 17.03
CA GLN A 321 26.51 -7.09 17.28
C GLN A 321 27.28 -7.07 15.96
N ALA A 322 28.56 -6.70 16.01
CA ALA A 322 29.43 -6.75 14.84
C ALA A 322 29.64 -8.19 14.37
N THR A 323 29.52 -8.43 13.07
CA THR A 323 29.69 -9.75 12.47
C THR A 323 31.15 -10.21 12.54
N PRO A 324 31.43 -11.45 12.99
CA PRO A 324 32.78 -11.99 13.01
C PRO A 324 33.42 -12.04 11.62
N ARG A 325 34.75 -12.01 11.56
CA ARG A 325 35.49 -12.15 10.31
C ARG A 325 35.22 -13.51 9.65
N GLY A 326 34.95 -13.48 8.35
CA GLY A 326 34.67 -14.67 7.55
C GLY A 326 33.23 -15.18 7.69
N VAL A 327 32.37 -14.46 8.39
CA VAL A 327 30.95 -14.77 8.53
C VAL A 327 30.16 -13.74 7.75
N TYR A 328 29.25 -14.18 6.89
CA TYR A 328 28.38 -13.30 6.12
C TYR A 328 27.47 -12.49 7.05
N ASP A 329 27.42 -11.16 6.87
CA ASP A 329 26.56 -10.26 7.62
C ASP A 329 25.19 -10.09 6.91
N LEU A 330 24.12 -10.58 7.55
CA LEU A 330 22.74 -10.46 7.06
C LEU A 330 22.12 -9.07 7.27
N TYR A 331 22.67 -8.28 8.19
CA TYR A 331 22.12 -6.99 8.61
C TYR A 331 23.22 -5.91 8.62
N PRO A 332 23.90 -5.70 7.47
CA PRO A 332 24.97 -4.74 7.36
C PRO A 332 24.42 -3.34 7.60
N ALA A 333 25.14 -2.54 8.38
CA ALA A 333 24.66 -1.23 8.78
C ALA A 333 25.79 -0.22 8.94
N PHE A 334 25.51 0.99 8.47
CA PHE A 334 26.48 2.08 8.36
C PHE A 334 26.52 2.92 9.64
N PRO A 335 27.70 3.19 10.21
CA PRO A 335 27.81 3.90 11.48
C PRO A 335 27.53 5.41 11.35
N VAL A 336 26.52 5.91 12.10
CA VAL A 336 26.17 7.34 12.15
C VAL A 336 26.66 8.04 13.43
N GLY A 337 27.39 7.32 14.28
CA GLY A 337 27.88 7.81 15.56
C GLY A 337 26.93 7.49 16.72
N GLU A 338 27.24 8.01 17.90
CA GLU A 338 26.51 7.68 19.13
C GLU A 338 25.25 8.55 19.32
N ASN A 339 24.24 7.95 19.94
CA ASN A 339 22.98 8.56 20.39
C ASN A 339 22.13 9.17 19.27
N LYS A 340 22.23 8.63 18.05
CA LYS A 340 21.52 9.12 16.85
C LYS A 340 20.22 8.37 16.58
N ILE A 341 20.13 7.10 16.99
CA ILE A 341 18.91 6.29 16.87
C ILE A 341 18.25 6.16 18.24
N ARG A 342 16.94 6.42 18.29
CA ARG A 342 16.10 6.30 19.48
C ARG A 342 15.03 5.24 19.26
N SER A 343 14.52 4.69 20.36
CA SER A 343 13.50 3.63 20.31
C SER A 343 12.27 3.96 21.15
N GLY A 344 11.10 3.55 20.65
CA GLY A 344 9.86 3.45 21.39
C GLY A 344 8.87 4.60 21.15
N ILE A 345 7.58 4.25 21.20
CA ILE A 345 6.46 5.16 20.97
C ILE A 345 6.48 6.39 21.89
N GLY A 346 6.98 6.25 23.12
CA GLY A 346 7.13 7.36 24.06
C GLY A 346 8.12 8.42 23.58
N CYS A 347 9.22 8.01 22.91
CA CYS A 347 10.17 8.95 22.32
C CYS A 347 9.53 9.74 21.16
N LEU A 348 8.68 9.09 20.36
CA LEU A 348 7.95 9.75 19.28
C LEU A 348 6.93 10.75 19.85
N ALA A 349 6.18 10.34 20.88
CA ALA A 349 5.23 11.21 21.57
C ALA A 349 5.93 12.42 22.22
N ASP A 350 7.10 12.24 22.85
CA ASP A 350 7.91 13.35 23.39
C ASP A 350 8.31 14.36 22.30
N TRP A 351 8.66 13.87 21.11
CA TRP A 351 9.06 14.73 20.00
C TRP A 351 7.86 15.51 19.46
N ILE A 352 6.71 14.86 19.27
CA ILE A 352 5.48 15.51 18.79
C ILE A 352 4.98 16.55 19.80
N GLU A 353 4.98 16.23 21.10
CA GLU A 353 4.51 17.10 22.16
C GLU A 353 5.29 18.44 22.22
N ARG A 354 6.59 18.43 21.89
CA ARG A 354 7.43 19.65 21.85
C ARG A 354 7.03 20.62 20.74
N HIS A 355 6.38 20.13 19.68
CA HIS A 355 6.02 20.95 18.52
C HIS A 355 4.54 21.39 18.57
N GLY A 356 3.66 20.60 19.18
CA GLY A 356 2.22 20.90 19.31
C GLY A 356 1.44 20.81 17.99
N GLN A 357 2.10 20.92 16.84
CA GLN A 357 1.54 20.66 15.53
C GLN A 357 2.57 19.92 14.68
N VAL A 358 2.17 18.81 14.06
CA VAL A 358 3.06 17.99 13.21
C VAL A 358 2.34 17.45 11.99
N VAL A 359 3.11 17.20 10.93
CA VAL A 359 2.70 16.42 9.75
C VAL A 359 3.40 15.08 9.81
N ILE A 360 2.64 13.99 9.69
CA ILE A 360 3.17 12.62 9.61
C ILE A 360 2.81 12.06 8.23
N ASP A 361 3.77 12.12 7.31
CA ASP A 361 3.67 11.52 5.98
C ASP A 361 4.43 10.19 5.96
N GLY A 362 4.32 9.41 4.89
CA GLY A 362 5.03 8.16 4.78
C GLY A 362 4.68 7.35 3.55
N TYR A 363 5.22 6.14 3.53
CA TYR A 363 5.14 5.25 2.38
C TYR A 363 3.92 4.31 2.43
N GLY A 364 3.63 3.64 1.31
CA GLY A 364 2.65 2.57 1.26
C GLY A 364 3.05 1.40 2.15
N GLY A 365 2.08 0.73 2.78
CA GLY A 365 2.31 -0.43 3.65
C GLY A 365 2.49 -0.13 5.13
N VAL A 366 2.62 1.15 5.54
CA VAL A 366 2.58 1.57 6.95
C VAL A 366 1.24 1.23 7.59
N PHE A 367 1.26 0.72 8.82
CA PHE A 367 0.04 0.48 9.59
C PHE A 367 -0.46 1.75 10.30
N TRP A 368 -1.07 2.65 9.53
CA TRP A 368 -1.51 3.97 10.00
C TRP A 368 -2.46 3.93 11.20
N ASP A 369 -3.48 3.06 11.17
CA ASP A 369 -4.48 2.98 12.26
C ASP A 369 -3.84 2.51 13.57
N GLU A 370 -2.81 1.67 13.48
CA GLU A 370 -2.06 1.16 14.61
C GLU A 370 -1.17 2.23 15.22
N LEU A 371 -0.44 2.96 14.38
CA LEU A 371 0.38 4.09 14.82
C LEU A 371 -0.46 5.18 15.49
N VAL A 372 -1.62 5.51 14.93
CA VAL A 372 -2.59 6.45 15.52
C VAL A 372 -3.07 5.95 16.88
N SER A 373 -3.48 4.68 16.98
CA SER A 373 -3.97 4.12 18.25
C SER A 373 -2.88 4.10 19.33
N GLU A 374 -1.66 3.68 19.00
CA GLU A 374 -0.55 3.59 19.96
C GLU A 374 -0.09 4.96 20.46
N LEU A 375 0.05 5.94 19.56
CA LEU A 375 0.33 7.32 19.96
C LEU A 375 -0.85 7.93 20.74
N GLY A 376 -2.08 7.65 20.31
CA GLY A 376 -3.29 8.10 20.99
C GLY A 376 -3.36 7.60 22.43
N ASP A 377 -3.02 6.33 22.67
CA ASP A 377 -2.96 5.73 24.00
C ASP A 377 -1.88 6.40 24.87
N GLU A 378 -0.70 6.65 24.30
CA GLU A 378 0.39 7.33 25.00
C GLU A 378 0.02 8.79 25.36
N PHE A 379 -0.58 9.54 24.44
CA PHE A 379 -1.02 10.92 24.70
C PHE A 379 -2.17 10.99 25.71
N ARG A 380 -3.12 10.04 25.68
CA ARG A 380 -4.18 9.92 26.69
C ARG A 380 -3.57 9.68 28.07
N ARG A 381 -2.56 8.80 28.18
CA ARG A 381 -1.81 8.57 29.43
C ARG A 381 -1.15 9.84 29.97
N ARG A 382 -0.76 10.76 29.08
CA ARG A 382 -0.17 12.07 29.40
C ARG A 382 -1.21 13.17 29.62
N GLY A 383 -2.51 12.87 29.48
CA GLY A 383 -3.60 13.83 29.65
C GLY A 383 -3.69 14.87 28.53
N LYS A 384 -3.19 14.57 27.32
CA LYS A 384 -3.21 15.49 26.18
C LYS A 384 -4.48 15.35 25.34
N CYS A 385 -5.03 16.48 24.93
CA CYS A 385 -6.10 16.61 23.95
C CYS A 385 -5.49 16.69 22.54
N VAL A 386 -5.49 15.56 21.82
CA VAL A 386 -4.90 15.46 20.47
C VAL A 386 -6.00 15.43 19.43
N ARG A 387 -5.83 16.16 18.33
CA ARG A 387 -6.68 16.08 17.13
C ARG A 387 -5.94 15.34 16.03
N TRP A 388 -6.56 14.25 15.58
CA TRP A 388 -6.05 13.40 14.52
C TRP A 388 -6.79 13.68 13.22
N PHE A 389 -6.09 14.26 12.24
CA PHE A 389 -6.61 14.50 10.89
C PHE A 389 -6.03 13.45 9.94
N ARG A 390 -6.90 12.71 9.26
CA ARG A 390 -6.56 11.60 8.38
C ARG A 390 -6.63 12.05 6.93
N THR A 391 -5.54 11.91 6.18
CA THR A 391 -5.47 12.40 4.78
C THR A 391 -6.29 11.56 3.81
N ASP A 392 -6.52 10.31 4.15
CA ASP A 392 -7.22 9.33 3.31
C ASP A 392 -8.66 9.75 2.94
N VAL A 393 -9.36 10.55 3.75
CA VAL A 393 -10.68 11.09 3.38
C VAL A 393 -10.65 12.16 2.28
N ALA A 394 -9.47 12.69 1.96
CA ALA A 394 -9.26 13.61 0.84
C ALA A 394 -8.90 12.88 -0.46
N MET A 395 -8.67 11.56 -0.45
CA MET A 395 -8.45 10.80 -1.66
C MET A 395 -9.72 10.74 -2.52
N ARG A 396 -9.54 10.62 -3.83
CA ARG A 396 -10.60 10.24 -4.77
C ARG A 396 -11.07 8.83 -4.44
N ASP A 397 -12.31 8.52 -4.77
CA ASP A 397 -12.87 7.19 -4.57
C ASP A 397 -12.16 6.13 -5.44
N ALA A 398 -12.22 4.88 -4.99
CA ALA A 398 -11.52 3.78 -5.63
C ALA A 398 -11.91 3.60 -7.10
N ARG A 399 -13.18 3.81 -7.47
CA ARG A 399 -13.64 3.68 -8.86
C ARG A 399 -13.01 4.74 -9.76
N THR A 400 -13.03 6.01 -9.34
CA THR A 400 -12.36 7.09 -10.06
C THR A 400 -10.87 6.79 -10.28
N LEU A 401 -10.20 6.24 -9.26
CA LEU A 401 -8.79 5.85 -9.35
C LEU A 401 -8.58 4.66 -10.29
N GLU A 402 -9.44 3.64 -10.25
CA GLU A 402 -9.37 2.49 -11.16
C GLU A 402 -9.52 2.92 -12.63
N GLU A 403 -10.49 3.79 -12.93
CA GLU A 403 -10.69 4.35 -14.27
C GLU A 403 -9.48 5.18 -14.72
N MET A 404 -8.89 5.97 -13.80
CA MET A 404 -7.69 6.76 -14.06
C MET A 404 -6.46 5.88 -14.37
N LEU A 405 -6.30 4.75 -13.68
CA LEU A 405 -5.09 3.93 -13.70
C LEU A 405 -5.16 2.77 -14.72
N ALA A 406 -6.34 2.47 -15.26
CA ALA A 406 -6.52 1.41 -16.26
C ALA A 406 -5.52 1.46 -17.44
N PRO A 407 -5.16 2.64 -18.01
CA PRO A 407 -4.16 2.72 -19.09
C PRO A 407 -2.74 2.30 -18.68
N ASP A 408 -2.36 2.57 -17.43
CA ASP A 408 -1.02 2.27 -16.90
C ASP A 408 -0.90 0.79 -16.52
N LEU A 409 -2.01 0.15 -16.15
CA LEU A 409 -2.03 -1.24 -15.71
C LEU A 409 -2.18 -2.25 -16.85
N GLY A 410 -2.26 -1.87 -18.12
CA GLY A 410 -2.20 -2.83 -19.24
C GLY A 410 -3.28 -3.92 -19.23
N GLY A 411 -4.44 -3.65 -18.61
CA GLY A 411 -5.59 -4.58 -18.53
C GLY A 411 -5.27 -5.90 -17.83
N GLU A 412 -5.69 -7.01 -18.44
CA GLU A 412 -5.62 -8.37 -17.87
C GLU A 412 -4.23 -9.02 -17.91
N ASP A 413 -3.18 -8.31 -18.37
CA ASP A 413 -1.82 -8.86 -18.30
C ASP A 413 -1.47 -9.16 -16.82
N PRO A 414 -1.04 -10.39 -16.48
CA PRO A 414 -0.81 -10.75 -15.08
C PRO A 414 0.48 -10.18 -14.49
N LEU A 415 1.41 -9.68 -15.33
CA LEU A 415 2.78 -9.34 -14.93
C LEU A 415 3.15 -7.90 -15.27
N PHE A 416 2.76 -7.40 -16.44
CA PHE A 416 3.30 -6.17 -17.00
C PHE A 416 2.25 -5.07 -17.10
N GLY A 417 2.62 -3.87 -16.66
CA GLY A 417 1.97 -2.59 -16.95
C GLY A 417 2.97 -1.65 -17.63
N ARG A 418 2.69 -0.36 -17.59
CA ARG A 418 3.54 0.72 -18.10
C ARG A 418 3.84 1.70 -16.96
N MET A 419 5.08 2.15 -16.83
CA MET A 419 5.47 3.08 -15.76
C MET A 419 4.65 4.37 -15.86
N THR A 420 3.93 4.69 -14.78
CA THR A 420 3.05 5.87 -14.75
C THR A 420 3.83 7.18 -14.73
N GLU A 421 3.32 8.17 -15.45
CA GLU A 421 3.83 9.55 -15.43
C GLU A 421 3.08 10.45 -14.43
N ARG A 422 2.10 9.87 -13.72
CA ARG A 422 1.26 10.55 -12.74
C ARG A 422 2.03 10.98 -11.49
N GLN A 423 1.42 11.83 -10.69
CA GLN A 423 1.95 12.29 -9.41
C GLN A 423 1.00 11.92 -8.28
N LEU A 424 1.53 11.81 -7.05
CA LEU A 424 0.71 11.45 -5.89
C LEU A 424 -0.47 12.42 -5.68
N ARG A 425 -0.33 13.69 -6.06
CA ARG A 425 -1.41 14.70 -6.00
C ARG A 425 -2.65 14.30 -6.82
N ASP A 426 -2.50 13.49 -7.86
CA ASP A 426 -3.62 13.03 -8.70
C ASP A 426 -4.59 12.12 -7.94
N TRP A 427 -4.13 11.49 -6.84
CA TRP A 427 -4.97 10.66 -5.98
C TRP A 427 -5.93 11.46 -5.09
N PHE A 428 -5.73 12.77 -4.98
CA PHE A 428 -6.48 13.60 -4.04
C PHE A 428 -7.46 14.55 -4.76
N ASP A 429 -8.57 14.84 -4.09
CA ASP A 429 -9.37 16.00 -4.41
C ASP A 429 -8.67 17.26 -3.87
N PRO A 430 -8.29 18.23 -4.73
CA PRO A 430 -7.55 19.41 -4.28
C PRO A 430 -8.32 20.28 -3.28
N GLY A 431 -9.65 20.33 -3.36
CA GLY A 431 -10.48 21.08 -2.42
C GLY A 431 -10.42 20.48 -1.02
N LYS A 432 -10.63 19.15 -0.94
CA LYS A 432 -10.54 18.39 0.32
C LYS A 432 -9.13 18.40 0.90
N LEU A 433 -8.10 18.19 0.09
CA LEU A 433 -6.71 18.17 0.56
C LEU A 433 -6.31 19.52 1.18
N ASN A 434 -6.78 20.61 0.60
CA ASN A 434 -6.56 21.96 1.14
C ASN A 434 -7.55 22.34 2.25
N ALA A 435 -8.44 21.45 2.71
CA ALA A 435 -9.45 21.75 3.72
C ALA A 435 -9.03 21.41 5.16
N PHE A 436 -7.97 20.63 5.37
CA PHE A 436 -7.50 20.29 6.73
C PHE A 436 -7.04 21.54 7.48
N ARG A 437 -7.59 21.78 8.68
CA ARG A 437 -7.26 22.94 9.52
C ARG A 437 -6.94 22.50 10.94
N PRO A 438 -5.82 22.95 11.53
CA PRO A 438 -5.54 22.70 12.95
C PRO A 438 -6.63 23.29 13.83
N ASP A 439 -6.98 22.58 14.89
CA ASP A 439 -7.88 23.05 15.93
C ASP A 439 -7.07 23.81 16.99
N GLN A 440 -7.39 25.08 17.18
CA GLN A 440 -6.71 25.95 18.15
C GLN A 440 -7.04 25.59 19.61
N GLU A 441 -8.11 24.80 19.85
CA GLU A 441 -8.47 24.33 21.19
C GLU A 441 -7.80 23.00 21.59
N ALA A 442 -6.98 22.40 20.70
CA ALA A 442 -6.26 21.16 20.99
C ALA A 442 -4.84 21.41 21.49
N ASP A 443 -4.34 20.54 22.38
CA ASP A 443 -2.96 20.59 22.85
C ASP A 443 -1.99 20.18 21.73
N ILE A 444 -2.40 19.21 20.91
CA ILE A 444 -1.62 18.66 19.81
C ILE A 444 -2.51 18.48 18.58
N ASN A 445 -2.02 18.93 17.42
CA ASN A 445 -2.65 18.71 16.12
C ASN A 445 -1.76 17.82 15.24
N VAL A 446 -2.30 16.69 14.78
CA VAL A 446 -1.57 15.74 13.95
C VAL A 446 -2.30 15.54 12.63
N LEU A 447 -1.68 15.94 11.53
CA LEU A 447 -2.13 15.54 10.19
C LEU A 447 -1.33 14.31 9.76
N ILE A 448 -1.99 13.19 9.53
CA ILE A 448 -1.34 11.89 9.33
C ILE A 448 -1.93 11.11 8.16
N GLY A 449 -1.03 10.45 7.42
CA GLY A 449 -1.34 9.51 6.35
C GLY A 449 -0.50 9.79 5.11
N ILE A 450 -0.64 8.93 4.11
CA ILE A 450 0.04 9.11 2.82
C ILE A 450 -0.36 10.45 2.21
N GLY A 451 0.63 11.23 1.76
CA GLY A 451 0.41 12.53 1.13
C GLY A 451 0.07 13.67 2.09
N ALA A 452 0.24 13.49 3.41
CA ALA A 452 0.01 14.54 4.41
C ALA A 452 0.78 15.84 4.15
N ALA A 453 2.02 15.74 3.67
CA ALA A 453 2.84 16.89 3.30
C ALA A 453 2.25 17.70 2.13
N LEU A 454 1.37 17.12 1.32
CA LEU A 454 0.72 17.79 0.20
C LEU A 454 -0.37 18.78 0.64
N ALA A 455 -0.85 18.69 1.89
CA ALA A 455 -1.92 19.54 2.43
C ALA A 455 -1.48 20.96 2.82
N GLY A 456 -0.18 21.27 2.69
CA GLY A 456 0.34 22.63 2.89
C GLY A 456 0.38 23.11 4.35
N TRP A 457 0.29 22.21 5.33
CA TRP A 457 0.52 22.54 6.73
C TRP A 457 1.97 22.98 6.95
N LYS A 458 2.14 24.15 7.59
CA LYS A 458 3.46 24.65 8.01
C LYS A 458 3.81 24.07 9.38
N ALA A 459 4.22 22.81 9.40
CA ALA A 459 4.62 22.11 10.62
C ALA A 459 5.75 21.11 10.32
N PRO A 460 6.54 20.74 11.34
CA PRO A 460 7.59 19.74 11.22
C PRO A 460 7.09 18.43 10.60
N LEU A 461 7.88 17.88 9.67
CA LEU A 461 7.56 16.65 8.96
C LEU A 461 8.24 15.45 9.64
N ILE A 462 7.40 14.53 10.10
CA ILE A 462 7.79 13.15 10.39
C ILE A 462 7.50 12.32 9.15
N TYR A 463 8.49 11.55 8.68
CA TYR A 463 8.30 10.59 7.60
C TYR A 463 8.38 9.18 8.13
N VAL A 464 7.38 8.34 7.83
CA VAL A 464 7.31 6.95 8.25
C VAL A 464 7.59 6.05 7.05
N ASP A 465 8.68 5.28 7.11
CA ASP A 465 9.13 4.41 6.03
C ASP A 465 9.05 2.93 6.44
N VAL A 466 8.86 2.09 5.42
CA VAL A 466 8.85 0.62 5.54
C VAL A 466 9.56 0.08 4.30
N PRO A 467 10.53 -0.84 4.44
CA PRO A 467 11.24 -1.38 3.29
C PRO A 467 10.31 -2.25 2.44
N LYS A 468 10.55 -2.28 1.11
CA LYS A 468 9.60 -2.86 0.14
C LYS A 468 9.43 -4.37 0.27
N ASN A 469 10.46 -5.10 0.72
CA ASN A 469 10.32 -6.51 1.06
C ASN A 469 9.30 -6.74 2.18
N GLU A 470 9.28 -5.89 3.21
CA GLU A 470 8.29 -5.93 4.28
C GLU A 470 6.89 -5.62 3.76
N ILE A 471 6.75 -4.63 2.87
CA ILE A 471 5.48 -4.33 2.19
C ILE A 471 4.97 -5.57 1.44
N GLN A 472 5.84 -6.31 0.76
CA GLN A 472 5.47 -7.54 0.07
C GLN A 472 5.01 -8.64 1.04
N PHE A 473 5.65 -8.78 2.20
CA PHE A 473 5.21 -9.75 3.21
C PHE A 473 3.83 -9.40 3.78
N ARG A 474 3.57 -8.11 4.02
CA ARG A 474 2.26 -7.62 4.48
C ARG A 474 1.19 -7.73 3.39
N MET A 475 1.55 -7.51 2.12
CA MET A 475 0.71 -7.77 0.96
C MET A 475 0.29 -9.24 0.87
N ARG A 476 1.25 -10.18 0.95
CA ARG A 476 0.98 -11.62 0.87
C ARG A 476 0.13 -12.15 2.02
N ALA A 477 0.04 -11.39 3.11
CA ALA A 477 -0.85 -11.65 4.24
C ALA A 477 -2.22 -10.98 4.12
N GLY A 478 -2.47 -10.19 3.06
CA GLY A 478 -3.74 -9.50 2.81
C GLY A 478 -3.91 -8.18 3.57
N TRP A 479 -2.85 -7.66 4.20
CA TRP A 479 -2.93 -6.47 5.07
C TRP A 479 -2.61 -5.15 4.38
N VAL A 480 -1.98 -5.19 3.20
CA VAL A 480 -1.66 -3.98 2.43
C VAL A 480 -2.52 -3.94 1.18
N LYS A 481 -3.02 -2.74 0.89
CA LYS A 481 -3.82 -2.43 -0.29
C LYS A 481 -3.03 -1.50 -1.20
N ASN A 482 -3.34 -1.53 -2.50
CA ASN A 482 -2.85 -0.51 -3.39
C ASN A 482 -3.42 0.87 -3.03
N LEU A 483 -2.71 1.93 -3.41
CA LEU A 483 -3.02 3.29 -2.99
C LEU A 483 -4.45 3.72 -3.40
N GLY A 484 -5.25 4.12 -2.40
CA GLY A 484 -6.64 4.55 -2.58
C GLY A 484 -7.66 3.43 -2.81
N MET A 485 -7.24 2.15 -2.75
CA MET A 485 -8.15 1.01 -2.96
C MET A 485 -8.81 0.55 -1.65
N ASN A 486 -10.08 0.15 -1.75
CA ASN A 486 -10.87 -0.31 -0.59
C ASN A 486 -10.47 -1.71 -0.10
N LYS A 487 -10.05 -2.58 -1.02
CA LYS A 487 -9.67 -3.98 -0.77
C LYS A 487 -8.37 -4.36 -1.50
N PRO A 488 -7.61 -5.34 -0.99
CA PRO A 488 -6.46 -5.87 -1.71
C PRO A 488 -6.92 -6.61 -2.98
N LYS A 489 -6.12 -6.53 -4.05
CA LYS A 489 -6.25 -7.41 -5.23
C LYS A 489 -5.53 -8.73 -4.91
N ASN A 490 -5.53 -9.68 -5.85
CA ASN A 490 -4.65 -10.85 -5.70
C ASN A 490 -3.17 -10.41 -5.73
N ASN A 491 -2.28 -11.22 -5.12
CA ASN A 491 -0.87 -10.85 -4.92
C ASN A 491 -0.14 -10.43 -6.22
N GLN A 492 -0.42 -11.07 -7.36
CA GLN A 492 0.22 -10.73 -8.63
C GLN A 492 -0.23 -9.35 -9.12
N GLN A 493 -1.53 -9.10 -9.11
CA GLN A 493 -2.10 -7.82 -9.53
C GLN A 493 -1.74 -6.69 -8.56
N THR A 494 -1.66 -6.97 -7.26
CA THR A 494 -1.22 -5.97 -6.27
C THR A 494 0.24 -5.61 -6.45
N TYR A 495 1.13 -6.59 -6.65
CA TYR A 495 2.55 -6.34 -6.91
C TYR A 495 2.76 -5.57 -8.23
N LYS A 496 2.09 -5.98 -9.30
CA LYS A 496 2.11 -5.26 -10.59
C LYS A 496 1.71 -3.80 -10.40
N HIS A 497 0.61 -3.56 -9.67
CA HIS A 497 0.15 -2.21 -9.39
C HIS A 497 1.14 -1.42 -8.51
N PHE A 498 1.81 -2.06 -7.54
CA PHE A 498 2.91 -1.42 -6.81
C PHE A 498 4.05 -0.99 -7.73
N PHE A 499 4.55 -1.91 -8.55
CA PHE A 499 5.74 -1.68 -9.36
C PHE A 499 5.54 -0.57 -10.40
N PHE A 500 4.41 -0.58 -11.12
CA PHE A 500 4.18 0.35 -12.23
C PHE A 500 3.53 1.68 -11.82
N VAL A 501 2.91 1.74 -10.63
CA VAL A 501 2.15 2.91 -10.18
C VAL A 501 2.53 3.34 -8.78
N ASP A 502 2.16 2.58 -7.73
CA ASP A 502 2.21 3.08 -6.35
C ASP A 502 3.65 3.44 -5.96
N TRP A 503 4.62 2.54 -6.20
CA TRP A 503 6.01 2.81 -5.87
C TRP A 503 6.58 3.97 -6.68
N VAL A 504 6.18 4.13 -7.94
CA VAL A 504 6.63 5.23 -8.80
C VAL A 504 6.18 6.58 -8.22
N VAL A 505 4.90 6.73 -7.90
CA VAL A 505 4.35 8.00 -7.40
C VAL A 505 4.78 8.30 -5.96
N LEU A 506 4.89 7.26 -5.11
CA LEU A 506 5.33 7.40 -3.73
C LEU A 506 6.83 7.71 -3.65
N ASN A 507 7.66 7.17 -4.54
CA ASN A 507 9.09 7.47 -4.62
C ASN A 507 9.33 8.93 -5.04
N ARG A 508 8.58 9.44 -6.02
CA ARG A 508 8.63 10.88 -6.39
C ARG A 508 8.27 11.77 -5.19
N HIS A 509 7.18 11.45 -4.49
CA HIS A 509 6.76 12.17 -3.28
C HIS A 509 7.79 12.09 -2.14
N LYS A 510 8.40 10.91 -1.95
CA LYS A 510 9.50 10.69 -0.99
C LYS A 510 10.69 11.61 -1.28
N ALA A 511 11.09 11.74 -2.55
CA ALA A 511 12.16 12.63 -2.97
C ALA A 511 11.83 14.11 -2.66
N GLU A 512 10.60 14.54 -2.89
CA GLU A 512 10.14 15.91 -2.55
C GLU A 512 10.12 16.16 -1.03
N CYS A 513 9.81 15.14 -0.23
CA CYS A 513 9.76 15.21 1.23
C CYS A 513 11.15 15.26 1.87
N LEU A 514 12.14 14.52 1.34
CA LEU A 514 13.46 14.29 1.98
C LEU A 514 14.12 15.56 2.56
N PRO A 515 14.19 16.71 1.85
CA PRO A 515 14.82 17.92 2.40
C PRO A 515 14.11 18.49 3.63
N GLN A 516 12.82 18.19 3.78
CA GLN A 516 11.94 18.72 4.83
C GLN A 516 11.74 17.76 6.00
N ILE A 517 12.18 16.49 5.87
CA ILE A 517 12.08 15.50 6.95
C ILE A 517 12.86 16.02 8.16
N GLU A 518 12.18 16.18 9.29
CA GLU A 518 12.78 16.49 10.58
C GLU A 518 12.99 15.24 11.44
N LEU A 519 12.15 14.22 11.24
CA LEU A 519 12.26 12.92 11.90
C LEU A 519 11.90 11.80 10.92
N ILE A 520 12.74 10.77 10.81
CA ILE A 520 12.45 9.55 10.05
C ILE A 520 12.14 8.42 11.04
N VAL A 521 11.12 7.62 10.74
CA VAL A 521 10.63 6.50 11.56
C VAL A 521 10.62 5.22 10.74
N ASP A 522 11.26 4.16 11.27
CA ASP A 522 11.24 2.80 10.74
C ASP A 522 10.10 2.00 11.38
N GLU A 523 8.99 1.82 10.65
CA GLU A 523 7.78 1.11 11.11
C GLU A 523 7.82 -0.38 10.80
N GLN A 524 8.99 -0.99 10.56
CA GLN A 524 9.08 -2.45 10.57
C GLN A 524 8.65 -3.07 11.91
N ARG A 525 8.66 -2.27 12.98
CA ARG A 525 8.34 -2.65 14.37
C ARG A 525 7.34 -1.67 14.97
N ARG A 526 6.72 -2.06 16.08
CA ARG A 526 5.64 -1.32 16.75
C ARG A 526 5.93 -1.00 18.21
N GLY A 527 5.16 -0.08 18.79
CA GLY A 527 5.18 0.27 20.20
C GLY A 527 6.59 0.63 20.69
N GLN A 528 7.07 -0.09 21.70
CA GLN A 528 8.38 0.18 22.31
C GLN A 528 9.58 -0.21 21.43
N GLN A 529 9.36 -0.94 20.33
CA GLN A 529 10.41 -1.37 19.40
C GLN A 529 10.54 -0.47 18.16
N LEU A 530 9.66 0.54 18.02
CA LEU A 530 9.72 1.52 16.93
C LEU A 530 11.06 2.26 16.95
N LEU A 531 11.73 2.43 15.81
CA LEU A 531 13.02 3.14 15.73
C LEU A 531 12.86 4.47 14.99
N MET A 532 13.61 5.48 15.41
CA MET A 532 13.61 6.80 14.79
C MET A 532 14.97 7.49 14.88
N MET A 533 15.25 8.38 13.94
CA MET A 533 16.43 9.27 13.95
C MET A 533 16.06 10.64 13.39
N SER A 534 16.86 11.66 13.69
CA SER A 534 16.62 12.99 13.14
C SER A 534 16.83 13.01 11.62
N GLY A 535 16.13 13.89 10.92
CA GLY A 535 16.30 14.08 9.49
C GLY A 535 17.68 14.64 9.11
N GLU A 536 18.31 15.41 10.00
CA GLU A 536 19.69 15.88 9.84
C GLU A 536 20.68 14.70 9.86
N ASP A 537 20.58 13.84 10.88
CA ASP A 537 21.43 12.65 10.98
C ASP A 537 21.20 11.70 9.79
N LEU A 538 19.98 11.64 9.24
CA LEU A 538 19.66 10.83 8.07
C LEU A 538 20.44 11.35 6.87
N ARG A 539 20.29 12.63 6.55
CA ARG A 539 20.96 13.23 5.39
C ARG A 539 22.49 13.22 5.52
N GLU A 540 23.02 13.43 6.73
CA GLU A 540 24.46 13.31 6.98
C GLU A 540 24.95 11.86 6.81
N GLY A 541 24.19 10.88 7.32
CA GLY A 541 24.49 9.46 7.12
C GLY A 541 24.52 9.07 5.64
N LEU A 542 23.53 9.50 4.87
CA LEU A 542 23.46 9.30 3.42
C LEU A 542 24.62 9.99 2.69
N HIS A 543 24.99 11.19 3.10
CA HIS A 543 26.13 11.92 2.54
C HIS A 543 27.45 11.23 2.76
N ARG A 544 27.68 10.72 3.98
CA ARG A 544 28.86 9.92 4.30
C ARG A 544 28.87 8.62 3.51
N MET A 545 27.74 7.93 3.36
CA MET A 545 27.63 6.75 2.49
C MET A 545 28.05 7.07 1.06
N GLY A 546 27.55 8.17 0.48
CA GLY A 546 27.83 8.62 -0.88
C GLY A 546 29.29 9.04 -1.16
N ARG A 547 30.14 9.08 -0.13
CA ARG A 547 31.55 9.47 -0.22
C ARG A 547 32.53 8.42 0.29
N ASN A 548 32.02 7.29 0.79
CA ASN A 548 32.85 6.27 1.43
C ASN A 548 32.57 4.88 0.84
N PHE A 549 31.60 4.18 1.42
CA PHE A 549 31.12 2.88 1.00
C PHE A 549 29.70 2.71 1.53
N PHE A 550 28.95 1.79 0.94
CA PHE A 550 27.71 1.32 1.51
C PHE A 550 27.44 -0.13 1.12
N ARG A 551 26.57 -0.77 1.90
CA ARG A 551 26.00 -2.08 1.61
C ARG A 551 24.52 -2.02 1.95
N VAL A 552 23.69 -2.52 1.05
CA VAL A 552 22.25 -2.62 1.27
C VAL A 552 21.95 -3.86 2.12
N ARG A 553 20.79 -3.89 2.75
CA ARG A 553 20.31 -5.08 3.44
C ARG A 553 19.89 -6.14 2.41
N PRO A 554 20.57 -7.30 2.35
CA PRO A 554 20.17 -8.40 1.47
C PRO A 554 18.88 -9.06 1.99
N TRP A 555 18.14 -9.71 1.11
CA TRP A 555 17.03 -10.60 1.49
C TRP A 555 16.91 -11.75 0.48
N PHE A 556 16.29 -12.86 0.90
CA PHE A 556 16.46 -14.17 0.27
C PHE A 556 15.12 -14.83 -0.01
N GLU A 557 14.85 -15.26 -1.24
CA GLU A 557 13.54 -15.82 -1.61
C GLU A 557 13.63 -17.26 -2.14
N PRO A 558 12.74 -18.16 -1.69
CA PRO A 558 12.58 -19.48 -2.28
C PRO A 558 12.06 -19.38 -3.72
N GLY A 559 12.32 -20.41 -4.52
CA GLY A 559 11.86 -20.44 -5.90
C GLY A 559 11.77 -21.84 -6.47
N ALA A 560 11.08 -21.96 -7.61
CA ALA A 560 10.82 -23.24 -8.27
C ALA A 560 12.10 -24.00 -8.63
N TRP A 561 13.19 -23.30 -8.87
CA TRP A 561 14.50 -23.88 -9.22
C TRP A 561 15.51 -23.85 -8.07
N GLY A 562 15.15 -23.25 -6.93
CA GLY A 562 16.09 -22.87 -5.89
C GLY A 562 16.89 -24.03 -5.30
N GLY A 563 18.08 -23.71 -4.84
CA GLY A 563 19.07 -24.62 -4.31
C GLY A 563 19.27 -24.52 -2.81
N GLN A 564 20.42 -25.02 -2.37
CA GLN A 564 20.79 -25.17 -0.96
C GLN A 564 22.12 -24.48 -0.60
N TRP A 565 22.85 -23.92 -1.56
CA TRP A 565 24.14 -23.29 -1.33
C TRP A 565 24.02 -22.16 -0.31
N MET A 566 23.05 -21.26 -0.47
CA MET A 566 22.90 -20.11 0.43
C MET A 566 22.63 -20.54 1.88
N LYS A 567 21.74 -21.52 2.09
CA LYS A 567 21.44 -22.05 3.42
C LYS A 567 22.68 -22.68 4.08
N GLN A 568 23.50 -23.37 3.29
CA GLN A 568 24.70 -24.05 3.78
C GLN A 568 25.85 -23.09 4.13
N HIS A 569 25.90 -21.90 3.52
CA HIS A 569 27.03 -20.98 3.64
C HIS A 569 26.72 -19.68 4.40
N ILE A 570 25.44 -19.29 4.53
CA ILE A 570 25.04 -18.03 5.17
C ILE A 570 24.29 -18.33 6.49
N PRO A 571 24.96 -18.21 7.64
CA PRO A 571 24.33 -18.49 8.93
C PRO A 571 23.29 -17.41 9.30
N GLY A 572 22.21 -17.83 9.95
CA GLY A 572 21.11 -16.97 10.38
C GLY A 572 19.95 -16.87 9.39
N LEU A 573 20.08 -17.48 8.20
CA LEU A 573 18.94 -17.72 7.32
C LEU A 573 17.95 -18.70 7.96
N ASN A 574 16.69 -18.61 7.57
CA ASN A 574 15.68 -19.55 8.05
C ASN A 574 15.87 -20.91 7.38
N GLU A 575 16.15 -21.95 8.16
CA GLU A 575 16.35 -23.31 7.69
C GLU A 575 15.07 -24.06 7.29
N GLU A 576 13.89 -23.56 7.70
CA GLU A 576 12.58 -24.18 7.42
C GLU A 576 12.01 -23.88 6.03
N VAL A 577 12.65 -23.00 5.25
CA VAL A 577 12.31 -22.82 3.83
C VAL A 577 12.86 -24.01 3.03
N PRO A 578 12.12 -24.52 2.03
CA PRO A 578 12.52 -25.73 1.31
C PRO A 578 13.81 -25.52 0.50
N ASN A 579 14.00 -24.32 -0.04
CA ASN A 579 15.18 -23.91 -0.82
C ASN A 579 15.31 -22.39 -0.78
N LEU A 580 16.41 -21.88 -1.35
CA LEU A 580 16.55 -20.47 -1.72
C LEU A 580 16.98 -20.40 -3.18
N ALA A 581 16.25 -19.63 -3.97
CA ALA A 581 16.57 -19.40 -5.38
C ALA A 581 17.35 -18.10 -5.54
N TRP A 582 16.86 -17.04 -4.91
CA TRP A 582 17.41 -15.70 -5.05
C TRP A 582 18.03 -15.19 -3.75
N SER A 583 19.18 -14.53 -3.85
CA SER A 583 19.54 -13.44 -2.93
C SER A 583 19.50 -12.13 -3.70
N PHE A 584 18.80 -11.17 -3.13
CA PHE A 584 18.77 -9.79 -3.60
C PHE A 584 19.90 -9.01 -2.92
N GLU A 585 21.15 -9.23 -3.36
CA GLU A 585 22.36 -8.66 -2.74
C GLU A 585 22.48 -7.16 -2.96
N LEU A 586 22.12 -6.68 -4.16
CA LEU A 586 22.06 -5.27 -4.54
C LEU A 586 20.93 -5.01 -5.55
N MET A 587 19.72 -5.43 -5.22
CA MET A 587 18.48 -5.04 -5.91
C MET A 587 17.89 -3.76 -5.29
N VAL A 588 18.54 -2.65 -5.58
CA VAL A 588 18.27 -1.32 -5.01
C VAL A 588 16.81 -0.85 -5.05
N LEU A 589 16.02 -1.33 -6.01
CA LEU A 589 14.60 -1.01 -6.12
C LEU A 589 13.77 -1.60 -4.98
N GLU A 590 14.27 -2.62 -4.27
CA GLU A 590 13.57 -3.29 -3.17
C GLU A 590 14.35 -3.34 -1.85
N ASN A 591 15.68 -3.17 -1.88
CA ASN A 591 16.49 -3.19 -0.67
C ASN A 591 16.38 -1.90 0.16
N GLY A 592 16.66 -2.05 1.46
CA GLY A 592 16.89 -0.93 2.38
C GLY A 592 18.37 -0.70 2.66
N LEU A 593 18.66 0.45 3.27
CA LEU A 593 19.93 0.82 3.88
C LEU A 593 19.72 0.84 5.39
N MET A 594 20.64 0.22 6.13
CA MET A 594 20.60 0.28 7.59
C MET A 594 21.64 1.25 8.15
N PHE A 595 21.24 1.98 9.18
CA PHE A 595 22.08 2.84 9.99
C PHE A 595 22.31 2.23 11.37
N GLU A 596 23.50 2.46 11.93
CA GLU A 596 23.92 1.99 13.26
C GLU A 596 24.17 3.14 14.22
N SER A 597 23.60 3.02 15.42
CA SER A 597 23.93 3.85 16.57
C SER A 597 23.70 3.09 17.87
N ASN A 598 24.74 2.90 18.67
CA ASN A 598 24.71 2.15 19.94
C ASN A 598 24.07 0.75 19.85
N GLY A 599 24.36 0.06 18.75
CA GLY A 599 23.87 -1.27 18.41
C GLY A 599 22.49 -1.29 17.76
N TYR A 600 21.72 -0.19 17.79
CA TYR A 600 20.42 -0.11 17.11
C TYR A 600 20.58 -0.11 15.59
N ARG A 601 19.65 -0.73 14.88
CA ARG A 601 19.63 -0.84 13.41
C ARG A 601 18.33 -0.26 12.86
N LEU A 602 18.38 0.99 12.39
CA LEU A 602 17.26 1.65 11.73
C LEU A 602 17.41 1.48 10.23
N GLU A 603 16.36 1.03 9.55
CA GLU A 603 16.37 0.85 8.10
C GLU A 603 15.51 1.89 7.39
N VAL A 604 15.98 2.36 6.24
CA VAL A 604 15.22 3.18 5.29
C VAL A 604 15.36 2.59 3.88
N SER A 605 14.46 2.91 2.96
CA SER A 605 14.60 2.49 1.56
C SER A 605 15.90 3.03 0.93
N PHE A 606 16.57 2.23 0.09
CA PHE A 606 17.77 2.66 -0.63
C PHE A 606 17.58 3.96 -1.45
N ASP A 607 16.37 4.17 -1.96
CA ASP A 607 15.97 5.35 -2.75
C ASP A 607 16.44 6.69 -2.11
N PHE A 608 16.45 6.77 -0.77
CA PHE A 608 16.91 7.96 -0.04
C PHE A 608 18.35 8.37 -0.36
N LEU A 609 19.26 7.41 -0.53
CA LEU A 609 20.66 7.71 -0.88
C LEU A 609 20.76 8.35 -2.26
N MET A 610 20.00 7.84 -3.22
CA MET A 610 20.01 8.40 -4.56
C MET A 610 19.36 9.79 -4.59
N TYR A 611 18.28 10.01 -3.85
CA TYR A 611 17.66 11.34 -3.78
C TYR A 611 18.54 12.37 -3.08
N ASN A 612 19.36 11.95 -2.11
CA ASN A 612 20.28 12.84 -1.40
C ASN A 612 21.55 13.13 -2.21
N ASP A 613 22.17 12.09 -2.80
CA ASP A 613 23.56 12.15 -3.24
C ASP A 613 23.87 11.36 -4.52
N TYR A 614 22.89 11.15 -5.43
CA TYR A 614 23.15 10.38 -6.66
C TYR A 614 24.38 10.86 -7.45
N ARG A 615 24.70 12.17 -7.46
CA ARG A 615 25.90 12.68 -8.14
C ARG A 615 27.19 12.21 -7.49
N GLN A 616 27.22 12.15 -6.15
CA GLN A 616 28.38 11.64 -5.41
C GLN A 616 28.53 10.13 -5.60
N VAL A 617 27.39 9.42 -5.67
CA VAL A 617 27.35 7.98 -5.93
C VAL A 617 27.83 7.66 -7.34
N LEU A 618 27.21 8.25 -8.37
CA LEU A 618 27.37 7.87 -9.77
C LEU A 618 28.49 8.59 -10.53
N GLY A 619 28.94 9.75 -10.04
CA GLY A 619 30.00 10.54 -10.68
C GLY A 619 29.68 10.90 -12.14
N GLU A 620 30.55 10.51 -13.07
CA GLU A 620 30.43 10.83 -14.50
C GLU A 620 29.13 10.33 -15.14
N SER A 621 28.54 9.25 -14.60
CA SER A 621 27.31 8.65 -15.11
C SER A 621 26.02 9.25 -14.53
N ALA A 622 26.15 10.22 -13.61
CA ALA A 622 25.00 10.80 -12.91
C ALA A 622 24.00 11.48 -13.85
N ASP A 623 24.45 12.04 -14.97
CA ASP A 623 23.56 12.68 -15.93
C ASP A 623 22.84 11.71 -16.87
N VAL A 624 23.30 10.46 -16.95
CA VAL A 624 22.66 9.39 -17.70
C VAL A 624 21.57 8.74 -16.86
N PHE A 625 21.91 8.27 -15.66
CA PHE A 625 21.00 7.49 -14.83
C PHE A 625 20.20 8.32 -13.81
N LYS A 626 20.60 9.57 -13.54
CA LYS A 626 19.96 10.43 -12.54
C LYS A 626 19.87 9.69 -11.19
N THR A 627 18.67 9.48 -10.67
CA THR A 627 18.46 8.81 -9.38
C THR A 627 18.34 7.29 -9.48
N ASP A 628 18.37 6.72 -10.69
CA ASP A 628 18.38 5.28 -10.87
C ASP A 628 19.78 4.73 -10.63
N PHE A 629 19.93 3.78 -9.70
CA PHE A 629 21.20 3.09 -9.52
C PHE A 629 21.32 1.98 -10.58
N PRO A 630 22.39 1.95 -11.40
CA PRO A 630 22.35 1.22 -12.66
C PRO A 630 22.72 -0.26 -12.56
N ILE A 631 23.62 -0.65 -11.65
CA ILE A 631 24.16 -2.02 -11.56
C ILE A 631 23.47 -2.76 -10.42
N ARG A 632 23.08 -4.02 -10.62
CA ARG A 632 22.61 -4.93 -9.58
C ARG A 632 23.49 -6.17 -9.53
N PHE A 633 23.64 -6.70 -8.33
CA PHE A 633 24.26 -7.99 -8.04
C PHE A 633 23.19 -8.85 -7.38
N ASP A 634 22.93 -10.03 -7.91
CA ASP A 634 21.98 -10.99 -7.35
C ASP A 634 22.60 -12.39 -7.33
N PHE A 635 22.19 -13.22 -6.37
CA PHE A 635 22.54 -14.64 -6.38
C PHE A 635 21.44 -15.49 -7.00
N LEU A 636 21.86 -16.40 -7.87
CA LEU A 636 21.03 -17.45 -8.42
C LEU A 636 21.60 -18.80 -8.00
N ASP A 637 20.97 -19.43 -7.01
CA ASP A 637 21.38 -20.72 -6.44
C ASP A 637 20.63 -21.89 -7.09
N THR A 638 21.34 -22.70 -7.87
CA THR A 638 20.82 -23.96 -8.45
C THR A 638 21.45 -25.22 -7.86
N PHE A 639 22.18 -25.12 -6.73
CA PHE A 639 22.78 -26.27 -6.06
C PHE A 639 21.73 -27.22 -5.51
N ASP A 640 21.74 -28.48 -5.96
CA ASP A 640 20.69 -29.46 -5.65
C ASP A 640 19.27 -29.03 -6.09
N GLY A 641 19.20 -28.04 -6.99
CA GLY A 641 17.98 -27.48 -7.53
C GLY A 641 17.74 -27.88 -8.98
N GLY A 642 17.15 -26.95 -9.73
CA GLY A 642 16.84 -27.11 -11.14
C GLY A 642 17.57 -26.12 -12.03
N ASN A 643 17.53 -26.35 -13.36
CA ASN A 643 17.92 -25.34 -14.33
C ASN A 643 17.06 -24.08 -14.13
N LEU A 644 17.57 -22.89 -14.43
CA LEU A 644 16.74 -21.71 -14.65
C LEU A 644 15.90 -21.86 -15.92
N SER A 645 14.86 -21.05 -16.07
CA SER A 645 14.06 -21.01 -17.30
C SER A 645 14.91 -20.53 -18.48
N VAL A 646 14.65 -21.11 -19.67
CA VAL A 646 15.13 -20.57 -20.94
C VAL A 646 14.40 -19.27 -21.21
N GLN A 647 15.15 -18.19 -21.31
CA GLN A 647 14.61 -16.84 -21.28
C GLN A 647 15.44 -15.86 -22.11
N CYS A 648 14.91 -14.65 -22.26
CA CYS A 648 15.64 -13.49 -22.76
C CYS A 648 15.12 -12.21 -22.08
N HIS A 649 15.89 -11.13 -22.21
CA HIS A 649 15.52 -9.79 -21.78
C HIS A 649 15.07 -8.93 -22.96
N PRO A 650 14.15 -7.97 -22.76
CA PRO A 650 13.67 -7.11 -23.82
C PRO A 650 14.79 -6.31 -24.47
N ARG A 651 14.64 -6.02 -25.76
CA ARG A 651 15.47 -5.04 -26.45
C ARG A 651 15.20 -3.64 -25.90
N THR A 652 16.17 -2.75 -26.03
CA THR A 652 16.04 -1.36 -25.56
C THR A 652 14.84 -0.63 -26.16
N THR A 653 14.54 -0.81 -27.45
CA THR A 653 13.36 -0.22 -28.09
C THR A 653 12.06 -0.78 -27.52
N TYR A 654 11.99 -2.09 -27.32
CA TYR A 654 10.81 -2.77 -26.79
C TYR A 654 10.49 -2.31 -25.36
N ILE A 655 11.49 -2.25 -24.47
CA ILE A 655 11.25 -1.85 -23.07
C ILE A 655 10.78 -0.39 -22.96
N ARG A 656 11.31 0.48 -23.82
CA ARG A 656 10.96 1.90 -23.89
C ARG A 656 9.53 2.09 -24.39
N GLU A 657 9.17 1.44 -25.50
CA GLU A 657 7.85 1.58 -26.13
C GLU A 657 6.73 0.91 -25.32
N GLN A 658 6.98 -0.29 -24.79
CA GLN A 658 5.95 -1.11 -24.14
C GLN A 658 5.79 -0.79 -22.65
N PHE A 659 6.86 -0.42 -21.95
CA PHE A 659 6.86 -0.28 -20.49
C PHE A 659 7.25 1.10 -19.98
N ASN A 660 7.62 2.03 -20.87
CA ASN A 660 8.09 3.38 -20.53
C ASN A 660 9.34 3.36 -19.62
N MET A 661 10.25 2.42 -19.88
CA MET A 661 11.51 2.28 -19.15
C MET A 661 12.66 2.92 -19.93
N PRO A 662 13.58 3.65 -19.25
CA PRO A 662 14.67 4.36 -19.92
C PRO A 662 15.74 3.42 -20.50
N PHE A 663 16.00 2.28 -19.85
CA PHE A 663 16.98 1.30 -20.27
C PHE A 663 16.52 -0.13 -19.95
N THR A 664 17.17 -1.12 -20.58
CA THR A 664 16.79 -2.54 -20.48
C THR A 664 17.73 -3.35 -19.60
N GLN A 665 17.36 -4.62 -19.40
CA GLN A 665 18.19 -5.59 -18.70
C GLN A 665 19.27 -6.18 -19.61
N ASP A 666 20.50 -5.74 -19.38
CA ASP A 666 21.73 -6.46 -19.76
C ASP A 666 22.32 -7.18 -18.54
N GLU A 667 22.84 -8.39 -18.74
CA GLU A 667 23.38 -9.21 -17.64
C GLU A 667 24.64 -10.00 -18.02
N THR A 668 25.29 -10.53 -16.99
CA THR A 668 26.37 -11.51 -17.08
C THR A 668 26.22 -12.52 -15.95
N TYR A 669 26.65 -13.76 -16.20
CA TYR A 669 26.75 -14.79 -15.16
C TYR A 669 28.21 -14.96 -14.77
N TYR A 670 28.55 -14.50 -13.57
CA TYR A 670 29.80 -14.84 -12.92
C TYR A 670 29.59 -16.09 -12.06
N ILE A 671 30.33 -17.16 -12.31
CA ILE A 671 30.16 -18.41 -11.57
C ILE A 671 30.89 -18.30 -10.23
N LEU A 672 30.17 -17.91 -9.18
CA LEU A 672 30.72 -17.79 -7.83
C LEU A 672 31.19 -19.14 -7.28
N ASP A 673 30.38 -20.18 -7.50
CA ASP A 673 30.69 -21.55 -7.12
C ASP A 673 30.00 -22.54 -8.06
N SER A 674 30.55 -23.73 -8.22
CA SER A 674 29.95 -24.75 -9.08
C SER A 674 30.41 -26.17 -8.75
N ARG A 675 29.57 -27.17 -9.06
CA ARG A 675 29.93 -28.59 -8.90
C ARG A 675 29.22 -29.50 -9.90
N GLN A 676 29.71 -30.73 -10.02
CA GLN A 676 29.02 -31.82 -10.74
C GLN A 676 28.49 -31.45 -12.13
N ASN A 677 29.41 -31.24 -13.09
CA ASN A 677 29.11 -30.88 -14.47
C ASN A 677 28.22 -29.61 -14.62
N PRO A 678 28.66 -28.48 -14.06
CA PRO A 678 27.95 -27.20 -14.17
C PRO A 678 27.95 -26.66 -15.61
N GLN A 679 26.84 -26.05 -16.03
CA GLN A 679 26.64 -25.62 -17.41
C GLN A 679 25.85 -24.31 -17.49
N VAL A 680 26.06 -23.56 -18.57
CA VAL A 680 25.24 -22.41 -18.97
C VAL A 680 24.72 -22.62 -20.39
N TYR A 681 23.41 -22.48 -20.58
CA TYR A 681 22.78 -22.44 -21.90
C TYR A 681 22.87 -21.02 -22.44
N LEU A 682 23.40 -20.84 -23.64
CA LEU A 682 23.70 -19.51 -24.17
C LEU A 682 23.72 -19.52 -25.70
N GLY A 683 22.95 -18.63 -26.32
CA GLY A 683 22.93 -18.47 -27.79
C GLY A 683 22.40 -19.68 -28.54
N PHE A 684 22.19 -19.52 -29.85
CA PHE A 684 21.53 -20.54 -30.66
C PHE A 684 22.50 -21.48 -31.38
N GLN A 685 22.05 -22.69 -31.71
CA GLN A 685 22.76 -23.57 -32.64
C GLN A 685 22.85 -22.92 -34.04
N GLU A 686 23.89 -23.25 -34.81
CA GLU A 686 24.14 -22.65 -36.14
C GLU A 686 22.94 -22.80 -37.11
N ASN A 687 22.26 -23.94 -37.03
CA ASN A 687 21.12 -24.33 -37.87
C ASN A 687 19.75 -23.85 -37.33
N ILE A 688 19.70 -22.96 -36.34
CA ILE A 688 18.46 -22.47 -35.74
C ILE A 688 17.48 -21.91 -36.80
N ARG A 689 16.21 -22.28 -36.67
CA ARG A 689 15.09 -21.73 -37.46
C ARG A 689 14.11 -21.04 -36.50
N PRO A 690 13.93 -19.71 -36.57
CA PRO A 690 13.09 -18.96 -35.64
C PRO A 690 11.64 -19.47 -35.58
N GLU A 691 11.03 -19.78 -36.72
CA GLU A 691 9.65 -20.27 -36.77
C GLU A 691 9.49 -21.64 -36.08
N GLU A 692 10.42 -22.57 -36.33
CA GLU A 692 10.42 -23.90 -35.70
C GLU A 692 10.59 -23.78 -34.18
N PHE A 693 11.51 -22.91 -33.73
CA PHE A 693 11.73 -22.66 -32.32
C PHE A 693 10.50 -22.05 -31.65
N GLY A 694 9.86 -21.06 -32.29
CA GLY A 694 8.62 -20.48 -31.79
C GLY A 694 7.48 -21.50 -31.69
N GLU A 695 7.34 -22.37 -32.68
CA GLU A 695 6.29 -23.40 -32.71
C GLU A 695 6.50 -24.46 -31.63
N VAL A 696 7.72 -24.97 -31.44
CA VAL A 696 7.99 -25.98 -30.41
C VAL A 696 7.77 -25.43 -28.99
N LEU A 697 8.06 -24.15 -28.76
CA LEU A 697 7.76 -23.47 -27.49
C LEU A 697 6.25 -23.36 -27.25
N LYS A 698 5.48 -22.93 -28.26
CA LYS A 698 4.01 -22.84 -28.20
C LYS A 698 3.37 -24.20 -27.98
N GLN A 699 3.84 -25.22 -28.71
CA GLN A 699 3.37 -26.59 -28.56
C GLN A 699 3.66 -27.15 -27.17
N SER A 700 4.89 -26.93 -26.65
CA SER A 700 5.26 -27.34 -25.29
C SER A 700 4.35 -26.71 -24.23
N GLN A 701 4.07 -25.41 -24.36
CA GLN A 701 3.18 -24.70 -23.44
C GLN A 701 1.75 -25.22 -23.52
N ALA A 702 1.22 -25.48 -24.72
CA ALA A 702 -0.16 -25.92 -24.92
C ALA A 702 -0.39 -27.39 -24.53
N GLU A 703 0.57 -28.27 -24.84
CA GLU A 703 0.42 -29.72 -24.71
C GLU A 703 1.15 -30.31 -23.49
N GLY A 704 1.94 -29.52 -22.77
CA GLY A 704 2.73 -29.99 -21.64
C GLY A 704 3.82 -30.99 -22.05
N LYS A 705 4.45 -30.78 -23.21
CA LYS A 705 5.51 -31.65 -23.76
C LYS A 705 6.90 -31.07 -23.53
N THR A 706 7.85 -31.93 -23.15
CA THR A 706 9.24 -31.50 -22.94
C THR A 706 9.92 -31.16 -24.26
N ILE A 707 10.81 -30.18 -24.23
CA ILE A 707 11.63 -29.77 -25.37
C ILE A 707 13.04 -30.28 -25.14
N ASP A 708 13.62 -30.93 -26.15
CA ASP A 708 15.06 -31.14 -26.23
C ASP A 708 15.72 -29.82 -26.64
N ILE A 709 15.92 -28.93 -25.66
CA ILE A 709 16.33 -27.56 -25.92
C ILE A 709 17.72 -27.47 -26.57
N GLU A 710 18.56 -28.48 -26.37
CA GLU A 710 19.95 -28.50 -26.88
C GLU A 710 20.01 -28.57 -28.41
N LYS A 711 18.91 -28.96 -29.07
CA LYS A 711 18.73 -28.84 -30.54
C LYS A 711 18.68 -27.40 -31.04
N TYR A 712 18.31 -26.47 -30.16
CA TYR A 712 18.06 -25.07 -30.51
C TYR A 712 19.07 -24.13 -29.85
N VAL A 713 19.44 -24.40 -28.60
CA VAL A 713 20.28 -23.53 -27.76
C VAL A 713 21.60 -24.25 -27.45
N GLN A 714 22.73 -23.54 -27.55
CA GLN A 714 24.03 -24.10 -27.20
C GLN A 714 24.20 -24.20 -25.68
N LYS A 715 25.13 -25.06 -25.24
CA LYS A 715 25.46 -25.26 -23.82
C LYS A 715 26.97 -25.28 -23.63
N PHE A 716 27.44 -24.55 -22.62
CA PHE A 716 28.87 -24.38 -22.30
C PHE A 716 29.17 -24.85 -20.87
N PRO A 717 30.30 -25.53 -20.63
CA PRO A 717 30.78 -25.83 -19.28
C PRO A 717 31.02 -24.55 -18.48
N ALA A 718 30.68 -24.55 -17.19
CA ALA A 718 30.75 -23.37 -16.32
C ALA A 718 31.61 -23.61 -15.07
N HIS A 719 32.86 -23.18 -15.08
CA HIS A 719 33.79 -23.34 -13.96
C HIS A 719 33.73 -22.15 -13.03
N LYS A 720 34.13 -22.37 -11.77
CA LYS A 720 34.26 -21.30 -10.79
C LYS A 720 35.13 -20.17 -11.36
N HIS A 721 34.62 -18.95 -11.24
CA HIS A 721 35.20 -17.70 -11.74
C HIS A 721 35.15 -17.47 -13.25
N ASP A 722 34.44 -18.31 -14.01
CA ASP A 722 34.07 -18.01 -15.40
C ASP A 722 33.03 -16.88 -15.46
N LEU A 723 33.05 -16.10 -16.55
CA LEU A 723 32.08 -15.04 -16.84
C LEU A 723 31.42 -15.28 -18.20
N PHE A 724 30.10 -15.33 -18.23
CA PHE A 724 29.28 -15.43 -19.44
C PHE A 724 28.54 -14.12 -19.70
N LEU A 725 28.49 -13.67 -20.95
CA LEU A 725 27.97 -12.37 -21.34
C LEU A 725 26.60 -12.52 -21.98
N ILE A 726 25.61 -11.81 -21.43
CA ILE A 726 24.20 -11.92 -21.83
C ILE A 726 23.68 -10.51 -22.13
N PRO A 727 24.06 -9.91 -23.26
CA PRO A 727 23.41 -8.68 -23.73
C PRO A 727 21.93 -8.96 -24.02
N ASN A 728 21.08 -7.95 -23.84
CA ASN A 728 19.63 -8.04 -24.05
C ASN A 728 19.26 -8.70 -25.39
N GLY A 729 18.15 -9.45 -25.40
CA GLY A 729 17.73 -10.28 -26.53
C GLY A 729 18.55 -11.57 -26.76
N THR A 730 19.49 -11.93 -25.88
CA THR A 730 20.17 -13.24 -25.91
C THR A 730 19.29 -14.32 -25.29
N VAL A 731 19.15 -15.48 -25.95
CA VAL A 731 18.59 -16.69 -25.31
C VAL A 731 19.60 -17.28 -24.32
N HIS A 732 19.16 -17.53 -23.09
CA HIS A 732 20.06 -18.06 -22.05
C HIS A 732 19.30 -18.81 -20.95
N ALA A 733 20.03 -19.61 -20.17
CA ALA A 733 19.63 -20.16 -18.87
C ALA A 733 20.84 -20.68 -18.09
N SER A 734 20.85 -20.49 -16.77
CA SER A 734 21.82 -21.18 -15.89
C SER A 734 21.39 -22.65 -15.67
N GLY A 735 22.35 -23.58 -15.75
CA GLY A 735 22.13 -24.99 -15.47
C GLY A 735 22.10 -25.31 -13.97
N LYS A 736 21.86 -26.59 -13.63
CA LYS A 736 21.95 -27.09 -12.26
C LYS A 736 23.38 -26.99 -11.70
N ASN A 737 23.46 -26.91 -10.37
CA ASN A 737 24.72 -26.94 -9.60
C ASN A 737 25.66 -25.75 -9.88
N CYS A 738 25.07 -24.58 -10.14
CA CYS A 738 25.75 -23.31 -10.26
C CYS A 738 25.27 -22.37 -9.16
N MET A 739 26.19 -21.64 -8.56
CA MET A 739 25.93 -20.48 -7.73
C MET A 739 26.38 -19.30 -8.57
N VAL A 740 25.42 -18.63 -9.18
CA VAL A 740 25.69 -17.53 -10.09
C VAL A 740 25.60 -16.23 -9.32
N LEU A 741 26.65 -15.43 -9.40
CA LEU A 741 26.56 -14.00 -9.20
C LEU A 741 26.10 -13.38 -10.53
N GLU A 742 24.83 -13.00 -10.58
CA GLU A 742 24.28 -12.24 -11.68
C GLU A 742 24.72 -10.79 -11.52
N ILE A 743 25.61 -10.33 -12.40
CA ILE A 743 25.94 -8.91 -12.52
C ILE A 743 25.10 -8.39 -13.67
N SER A 744 24.19 -7.47 -13.38
CA SER A 744 23.28 -7.00 -14.39
C SER A 744 22.87 -5.56 -14.13
N SER A 745 21.96 -5.09 -14.96
CA SER A 745 21.35 -3.78 -14.81
C SER A 745 20.10 -3.82 -13.95
N ALA A 746 19.74 -2.69 -13.35
CA ALA A 746 18.68 -2.65 -12.34
C ALA A 746 17.27 -3.10 -12.79
N PRO A 747 16.78 -2.89 -14.04
CA PRO A 747 15.48 -3.41 -14.46
C PRO A 747 15.42 -4.94 -14.33
N TYR A 748 14.58 -5.49 -13.45
CA TYR A 748 14.68 -6.92 -13.05
C TYR A 748 13.42 -7.76 -13.31
N ILE A 749 12.23 -7.17 -13.32
CA ILE A 749 11.00 -7.93 -13.56
C ILE A 749 10.79 -8.32 -15.03
N PHE A 750 11.59 -7.77 -15.94
CA PHE A 750 11.45 -7.91 -17.39
C PHE A 750 12.21 -9.13 -17.93
N THR A 751 11.75 -10.31 -17.53
CA THR A 751 12.29 -11.59 -18.00
C THR A 751 11.23 -12.35 -18.81
N PHE A 752 11.49 -12.55 -20.10
CA PHE A 752 10.59 -13.30 -20.98
C PHE A 752 10.94 -14.78 -20.97
N LYS A 753 10.34 -15.50 -20.01
CA LYS A 753 10.45 -16.95 -19.90
C LYS A 753 9.76 -17.62 -21.08
N MET A 754 10.49 -18.43 -21.83
CA MET A 754 9.97 -19.12 -23.02
C MET A 754 9.79 -20.62 -22.76
N TYR A 755 10.69 -21.23 -21.98
CA TYR A 755 10.58 -22.63 -21.59
C TYR A 755 11.09 -22.83 -20.17
N ASP A 756 10.33 -23.56 -19.35
CA ASP A 756 10.64 -23.79 -17.94
C ASP A 756 10.66 -25.26 -17.55
N TRP A 757 11.04 -26.14 -18.48
CA TRP A 757 11.22 -27.57 -18.19
C TRP A 757 9.95 -28.27 -17.68
N LEU A 758 8.77 -27.69 -17.99
CA LEU A 758 7.45 -28.09 -17.47
C LEU A 758 7.35 -28.12 -15.94
N ARG A 759 8.18 -27.34 -15.27
CA ARG A 759 8.20 -27.30 -13.82
C ARG A 759 6.99 -26.54 -13.26
N LEU A 760 6.56 -26.97 -12.08
CA LEU A 760 5.56 -26.27 -11.30
C LEU A 760 6.21 -25.25 -10.35
N ASP A 761 5.48 -24.21 -10.01
CA ASP A 761 5.81 -23.28 -8.94
C ASP A 761 5.67 -23.94 -7.56
N LEU A 762 5.97 -23.18 -6.50
CA LEU A 762 5.87 -23.66 -5.11
C LEU A 762 4.42 -23.98 -4.69
N ASN A 763 3.42 -23.60 -5.48
CA ASN A 763 2.00 -23.90 -5.27
C ASN A 763 1.49 -25.04 -6.16
N GLY A 764 2.38 -25.70 -6.93
CA GLY A 764 2.00 -26.78 -7.83
C GLY A 764 1.34 -26.33 -9.14
N LYS A 765 1.49 -25.06 -9.55
CA LYS A 765 0.96 -24.53 -10.82
C LYS A 765 2.07 -24.30 -11.85
N PRO A 766 1.81 -24.47 -13.16
CA PRO A 766 2.76 -24.06 -14.19
C PRO A 766 3.09 -22.57 -14.08
N ARG A 767 4.37 -22.21 -14.25
CA ARG A 767 4.77 -20.80 -14.25
C ARG A 767 4.31 -20.10 -15.55
N PRO A 768 3.94 -18.81 -15.49
CA PRO A 768 3.57 -18.06 -16.69
C PRO A 768 4.76 -17.95 -17.65
N LEU A 769 4.51 -18.22 -18.93
CA LEU A 769 5.47 -18.10 -20.03
C LEU A 769 5.07 -16.94 -20.95
N ASN A 770 6.08 -16.26 -21.49
CA ASN A 770 5.97 -15.09 -22.35
C ASN A 770 6.57 -15.39 -23.74
N VAL A 771 6.16 -16.51 -24.36
CA VAL A 771 6.76 -17.01 -25.61
C VAL A 771 6.78 -15.94 -26.70
N GLN A 772 5.63 -15.31 -27.00
CA GLN A 772 5.57 -14.32 -28.07
C GLN A 772 6.46 -13.10 -27.80
N ARG A 773 6.42 -12.52 -26.58
CA ARG A 773 7.30 -11.41 -26.20
C ARG A 773 8.77 -11.79 -26.30
N GLY A 774 9.12 -13.03 -25.92
CA GLY A 774 10.47 -13.58 -26.08
C GLY A 774 10.89 -13.61 -27.55
N MET A 775 10.06 -14.20 -28.41
CA MET A 775 10.31 -14.27 -29.86
C MET A 775 10.49 -12.89 -30.50
N ASP A 776 9.70 -11.90 -30.08
CA ASP A 776 9.78 -10.52 -30.59
C ASP A 776 11.11 -9.82 -30.22
N ASN A 777 11.83 -10.33 -29.21
CA ASN A 777 13.03 -9.71 -28.65
C ASN A 777 14.33 -10.49 -28.93
N LEU A 778 14.25 -11.74 -29.36
CA LEU A 778 15.42 -12.59 -29.57
C LEU A 778 16.29 -12.15 -30.75
N TYR A 779 17.61 -12.12 -30.55
CA TYR A 779 18.61 -11.93 -31.61
C TYR A 779 19.12 -13.30 -32.12
N PHE A 780 18.48 -13.83 -33.17
CA PHE A 780 18.78 -15.15 -33.73
C PHE A 780 20.13 -15.25 -34.43
N GLU A 781 20.78 -14.13 -34.74
CA GLU A 781 22.12 -14.05 -35.28
C GLU A 781 23.23 -14.38 -34.26
N ARG A 782 22.90 -14.44 -32.96
CA ARG A 782 23.79 -14.90 -31.87
C ARG A 782 23.82 -16.42 -31.84
N LYS A 783 24.46 -17.00 -32.85
CA LYS A 783 24.47 -18.44 -33.11
C LYS A 783 25.83 -18.99 -33.55
N GLY A 784 25.99 -20.31 -33.48
CA GLY A 784 27.19 -21.02 -33.86
C GLY A 784 28.45 -20.52 -33.16
N GLU A 785 29.58 -20.44 -33.87
CA GLU A 785 30.88 -20.03 -33.32
C GLU A 785 30.89 -18.60 -32.74
N ARG A 786 29.98 -17.74 -33.20
CA ARG A 786 29.89 -16.37 -32.69
C ARG A 786 29.58 -16.33 -31.20
N VAL A 787 28.80 -17.30 -30.71
CA VAL A 787 28.44 -17.39 -29.29
C VAL A 787 29.68 -17.55 -28.42
N ALA A 788 30.55 -18.51 -28.75
CA ALA A 788 31.78 -18.74 -27.98
C ALA A 788 32.73 -17.54 -28.04
N LYS A 789 32.79 -16.82 -29.17
CA LYS A 789 33.70 -15.68 -29.37
C LYS A 789 33.20 -14.37 -28.74
N GLU A 790 31.90 -14.13 -28.79
CA GLU A 790 31.30 -12.85 -28.40
C GLU A 790 30.63 -12.90 -27.02
N LEU A 791 30.20 -14.09 -26.55
CA LEU A 791 29.37 -14.24 -25.35
C LEU A 791 30.03 -15.05 -24.23
N VAL A 792 31.22 -15.61 -24.43
CA VAL A 792 32.04 -16.22 -23.37
C VAL A 792 33.24 -15.32 -23.11
N CYS A 793 33.45 -14.90 -21.86
CA CYS A 793 34.55 -14.00 -21.52
C CYS A 793 35.90 -14.70 -21.64
N HIS A 794 36.90 -13.97 -22.13
CA HIS A 794 38.30 -14.37 -22.16
C HIS A 794 39.12 -13.40 -21.31
N PRO A 795 39.44 -13.73 -20.04
CA PRO A 795 40.13 -12.82 -19.14
C PRO A 795 41.56 -12.49 -19.57
N GLU A 796 41.99 -11.27 -19.33
CA GLU A 796 43.34 -10.79 -19.63
C GLU A 796 43.99 -10.19 -18.38
N VAL A 797 45.26 -10.51 -18.10
CA VAL A 797 46.00 -9.91 -16.98
C VAL A 797 46.44 -8.51 -17.37
N LEU A 798 45.92 -7.48 -16.68
CA LEU A 798 46.33 -6.09 -16.88
C LEU A 798 47.57 -5.74 -16.03
N GLU A 799 47.61 -6.24 -14.80
CA GLU A 799 48.69 -5.94 -13.86
C GLU A 799 48.96 -7.13 -12.95
N LYS A 800 50.24 -7.36 -12.61
CA LYS A 800 50.64 -8.36 -11.63
C LYS A 800 51.89 -7.91 -10.89
N ASN A 801 51.83 -7.91 -9.57
CA ASN A 801 52.95 -7.65 -8.67
C ASN A 801 52.91 -8.61 -7.47
N GLU A 802 53.72 -8.36 -6.43
CA GLU A 802 53.78 -9.23 -5.24
C GLU A 802 52.58 -9.11 -4.30
N HIS A 803 51.80 -8.02 -4.40
CA HIS A 803 50.67 -7.74 -3.52
C HIS A 803 49.31 -8.07 -4.14
N TYR A 804 49.17 -7.98 -5.47
CA TYR A 804 47.94 -8.34 -6.17
C TYR A 804 48.14 -8.69 -7.66
N THR A 805 47.13 -9.34 -8.23
CA THR A 805 46.92 -9.50 -9.68
C THR A 805 45.60 -8.87 -10.07
N LEU A 806 45.60 -8.06 -11.13
CA LEU A 806 44.42 -7.45 -11.74
C LEU A 806 44.18 -8.05 -13.12
N GLU A 807 42.98 -8.58 -13.32
CA GLU A 807 42.50 -9.13 -14.58
C GLU A 807 41.32 -8.30 -15.11
N HIS A 808 41.33 -8.02 -16.40
CA HIS A 808 40.17 -7.53 -17.14
C HIS A 808 39.31 -8.71 -17.58
N LEU A 809 38.03 -8.68 -17.24
CA LEU A 809 37.04 -9.62 -17.73
C LEU A 809 36.15 -8.84 -18.72
N PRO A 810 36.57 -8.72 -19.99
CA PRO A 810 35.92 -7.83 -20.94
C PRO A 810 34.45 -8.20 -21.15
N THR A 811 33.57 -7.21 -20.98
CA THR A 811 32.12 -7.37 -21.24
C THR A 811 31.75 -7.07 -22.69
N HIS A 812 30.54 -7.47 -23.09
CA HIS A 812 30.05 -7.28 -24.46
C HIS A 812 29.96 -5.78 -24.80
N GLU A 813 30.13 -5.40 -26.07
CA GLU A 813 30.10 -3.98 -26.51
C GLU A 813 28.78 -3.27 -26.17
N LYS A 814 27.67 -4.02 -26.12
CA LYS A 814 26.33 -3.52 -25.74
C LYS A 814 26.12 -3.38 -24.23
N HIS A 815 26.97 -3.99 -23.41
CA HIS A 815 26.92 -3.80 -21.96
C HIS A 815 27.45 -2.41 -21.59
N PHE A 816 26.72 -1.68 -20.76
CA PHE A 816 27.15 -0.36 -20.27
C PHE A 816 28.19 -0.41 -19.14
N TYR A 817 28.36 -1.57 -18.52
CA TYR A 817 29.33 -1.79 -17.46
C TYR A 817 30.43 -2.74 -17.92
N ASP A 818 31.55 -2.70 -17.24
CA ASP A 818 32.70 -3.59 -17.43
C ASP A 818 33.08 -4.26 -16.10
N VAL A 819 33.87 -5.35 -16.18
CA VAL A 819 34.20 -6.18 -15.01
C VAL A 819 35.70 -6.38 -14.89
N HIS A 820 36.25 -6.12 -13.71
CA HIS A 820 37.62 -6.47 -13.33
C HIS A 820 37.61 -7.52 -12.21
N ARG A 821 38.64 -8.36 -12.17
CA ARG A 821 38.89 -9.32 -11.09
C ARG A 821 40.23 -9.01 -10.42
N TYR A 822 40.21 -8.90 -9.10
CA TYR A 822 41.39 -8.68 -8.28
C TYR A 822 41.67 -9.94 -7.47
N THR A 823 42.88 -10.47 -7.56
CA THR A 823 43.41 -11.43 -6.58
C THR A 823 44.35 -10.66 -5.67
N VAL A 824 43.97 -10.46 -4.41
CA VAL A 824 44.72 -9.65 -3.43
C VAL A 824 45.45 -10.58 -2.46
N GLU A 825 46.77 -10.48 -2.43
CA GLU A 825 47.64 -11.18 -1.48
C GLU A 825 47.75 -10.38 -0.17
N ASP A 826 48.07 -9.08 -0.25
CA ASP A 826 48.23 -8.20 0.92
C ASP A 826 47.27 -7.00 0.89
N ALA A 827 47.44 -6.09 -0.07
CA ALA A 827 46.62 -4.91 -0.23
C ALA A 827 46.73 -4.32 -1.65
N VAL A 828 45.71 -3.55 -2.04
CA VAL A 828 45.69 -2.77 -3.28
C VAL A 828 45.08 -1.40 -3.02
N GLU A 829 45.65 -0.37 -3.63
CA GLU A 829 45.06 0.97 -3.70
C GLU A 829 44.33 1.11 -5.03
N VAL A 830 43.09 1.62 -4.98
CA VAL A 830 42.22 1.69 -6.15
C VAL A 830 41.66 3.10 -6.28
N GLU A 831 41.67 3.61 -7.51
CA GLU A 831 40.99 4.85 -7.89
C GLU A 831 39.58 4.55 -8.40
N THR A 832 38.62 5.41 -8.05
CA THR A 832 37.25 5.34 -8.60
C THR A 832 37.20 5.78 -10.06
N GLU A 833 38.18 6.59 -10.49
CA GLU A 833 38.23 7.24 -11.80
C GLU A 833 36.92 7.96 -12.16
N GLY A 834 36.25 8.55 -11.16
CA GLY A 834 34.99 9.26 -11.34
C GLY A 834 33.77 8.35 -11.59
N SER A 835 33.92 7.03 -11.45
CA SER A 835 32.85 6.04 -11.66
C SER A 835 32.47 5.31 -10.36
N CYS A 836 31.20 4.96 -10.22
CA CYS A 836 30.71 4.08 -9.15
C CYS A 836 31.22 2.66 -9.36
N GLN A 837 31.64 1.98 -8.30
CA GLN A 837 32.21 0.63 -8.37
C GLN A 837 31.46 -0.31 -7.42
N VAL A 838 30.87 -1.38 -7.97
CA VAL A 838 30.21 -2.45 -7.21
C VAL A 838 31.19 -3.60 -7.05
N TRP A 839 31.40 -4.04 -5.83
CA TRP A 839 32.36 -5.07 -5.47
C TRP A 839 31.70 -6.27 -4.81
N MET A 840 32.25 -7.45 -5.02
CA MET A 840 31.95 -8.63 -4.20
C MET A 840 33.22 -9.41 -3.88
N VAL A 841 33.31 -9.95 -2.66
CA VAL A 841 34.33 -10.92 -2.26
C VAL A 841 33.91 -12.31 -2.74
N VAL A 842 34.57 -12.84 -3.77
CA VAL A 842 34.17 -14.10 -4.46
C VAL A 842 35.07 -15.30 -4.14
N GLU A 843 36.17 -15.10 -3.42
CA GLU A 843 36.98 -16.16 -2.80
C GLU A 843 37.79 -15.60 -1.63
N GLY A 844 38.18 -16.45 -0.66
CA GLY A 844 38.84 -16.03 0.58
C GLY A 844 37.81 -15.70 1.68
N LYS A 845 38.26 -15.21 2.85
CA LYS A 845 37.33 -15.00 3.99
C LYS A 845 36.86 -13.56 4.14
N ALA A 846 37.75 -12.57 4.04
CA ALA A 846 37.38 -11.17 4.25
C ALA A 846 38.45 -10.17 3.77
N VAL A 847 37.99 -8.98 3.41
CA VAL A 847 38.82 -7.78 3.22
C VAL A 847 38.39 -6.66 4.17
N ARG A 848 39.31 -5.73 4.44
CA ARG A 848 38.98 -4.41 5.01
C ARG A 848 39.17 -3.35 3.94
N VAL A 849 38.17 -2.50 3.78
CA VAL A 849 38.23 -1.30 2.95
C VAL A 849 38.52 -0.10 3.84
N GLU A 850 39.48 0.73 3.44
CA GLU A 850 39.79 2.02 4.05
C GLU A 850 39.65 3.14 3.00
N THR A 851 38.76 4.10 3.24
CA THR A 851 38.54 5.23 2.33
C THR A 851 39.45 6.40 2.66
N ARG A 852 39.61 7.34 1.73
CA ARG A 852 40.40 8.57 1.96
C ARG A 852 39.91 9.42 3.14
N GLU A 853 38.62 9.37 3.46
CA GLU A 853 38.05 10.08 4.63
C GLU A 853 38.28 9.33 5.96
N GLY A 854 39.01 8.21 5.92
CA GLY A 854 39.40 7.44 7.10
C GLY A 854 38.34 6.46 7.60
N MET A 855 37.23 6.27 6.88
CA MET A 855 36.25 5.24 7.23
C MET A 855 36.80 3.85 6.91
N ARG A 856 36.45 2.89 7.76
CA ARG A 856 36.91 1.51 7.65
C ARG A 856 35.75 0.54 7.83
N GLN A 857 35.63 -0.44 6.94
CA GLN A 857 34.67 -1.53 7.08
C GLN A 857 35.24 -2.83 6.56
N ARG A 858 34.89 -3.93 7.24
CA ARG A 858 35.15 -5.29 6.79
C ARG A 858 34.03 -5.76 5.87
N PHE A 859 34.39 -6.45 4.80
CA PHE A 859 33.47 -7.19 3.94
C PHE A 859 33.92 -8.65 3.88
N ASN A 860 33.00 -9.57 4.15
CA ASN A 860 33.28 -11.01 4.20
C ASN A 860 32.97 -11.69 2.87
N TYR A 861 33.36 -12.96 2.76
CA TYR A 861 33.03 -13.81 1.62
C TYR A 861 31.54 -13.75 1.25
N ALA A 862 31.27 -13.70 -0.05
CA ALA A 862 29.96 -13.56 -0.68
C ALA A 862 29.22 -12.24 -0.40
N GLU A 863 29.82 -11.27 0.29
CA GLU A 863 29.20 -9.96 0.52
C GLU A 863 29.46 -9.00 -0.64
N THR A 864 28.40 -8.31 -1.06
CA THR A 864 28.46 -7.17 -2.00
C THR A 864 28.64 -5.86 -1.25
N PHE A 865 29.43 -4.94 -1.80
CA PHE A 865 29.50 -3.55 -1.33
C PHE A 865 29.73 -2.59 -2.48
N VAL A 866 29.40 -1.32 -2.28
CA VAL A 866 29.56 -0.28 -3.29
C VAL A 866 30.55 0.77 -2.81
N ILE A 867 31.45 1.17 -3.70
CA ILE A 867 32.30 2.34 -3.55
C ILE A 867 31.79 3.44 -4.50
N PRO A 868 31.18 4.51 -3.96
CA PRO A 868 30.78 5.70 -4.71
C PRO A 868 31.93 6.33 -5.50
N ALA A 869 31.59 6.99 -6.61
CA ALA A 869 32.55 7.77 -7.38
C ALA A 869 33.29 8.82 -6.52
N ALA A 870 32.57 9.49 -5.61
CA ALA A 870 33.14 10.54 -4.76
C ALA A 870 34.12 10.05 -3.68
N ALA A 871 34.24 8.73 -3.46
CA ALA A 871 35.27 8.18 -2.60
C ALA A 871 36.69 8.45 -3.14
N ALA A 872 36.81 8.66 -4.45
CA ALA A 872 38.03 8.97 -5.20
C ALA A 872 39.14 7.90 -5.11
N THR A 873 39.68 7.67 -3.92
CA THR A 873 40.70 6.66 -3.63
C THR A 873 40.36 5.88 -2.38
N TYR A 874 40.67 4.60 -2.39
CA TYR A 874 40.50 3.71 -1.24
C TYR A 874 41.47 2.54 -1.32
N ARG A 875 41.66 1.87 -0.18
CA ARG A 875 42.56 0.73 -0.06
C ARG A 875 41.76 -0.50 0.34
N ILE A 876 41.96 -1.61 -0.38
CA ILE A 876 41.47 -2.93 -0.01
C ILE A 876 42.63 -3.69 0.63
N ILE A 877 42.41 -4.24 1.82
CA ILE A 877 43.43 -4.94 2.61
C ILE A 877 42.92 -6.35 2.88
N ASN A 878 43.72 -7.36 2.54
CA ASN A 878 43.46 -8.74 2.90
C ASN A 878 43.59 -8.93 4.42
N GLU A 879 42.52 -9.35 5.10
CA GLU A 879 42.54 -9.62 6.55
C GLU A 879 42.76 -11.10 6.90
N THR A 880 43.15 -11.91 5.91
CA THR A 880 43.47 -13.33 6.04
C THR A 880 44.92 -13.62 5.59
N PRO A 881 45.89 -13.51 6.50
CA PRO A 881 47.29 -13.80 6.18
C PRO A 881 47.48 -15.22 5.64
N GLY A 882 48.20 -15.36 4.53
CA GLY A 882 48.52 -16.65 3.91
C GLY A 882 47.40 -17.27 3.05
N GLU A 883 46.25 -16.61 2.93
CA GLU A 883 45.16 -16.99 2.02
C GLU A 883 44.90 -15.82 1.07
N LYS A 884 44.98 -16.04 -0.24
CA LYS A 884 44.59 -15.04 -1.25
C LYS A 884 43.07 -14.77 -1.17
N VAL A 885 42.68 -13.53 -1.45
CA VAL A 885 41.27 -13.13 -1.54
C VAL A 885 40.98 -12.67 -2.96
N ILE A 886 39.90 -13.18 -3.57
CA ILE A 886 39.49 -12.77 -4.91
C ILE A 886 38.25 -11.90 -4.79
N LEU A 887 38.27 -10.76 -5.50
CA LEU A 887 37.14 -9.85 -5.61
C LEU A 887 36.81 -9.57 -7.07
N VAL A 888 35.54 -9.36 -7.35
CA VAL A 888 35.08 -8.82 -8.64
C VAL A 888 34.60 -7.40 -8.46
N LYS A 889 34.90 -6.56 -9.46
CA LYS A 889 34.53 -5.15 -9.53
C LYS A 889 33.77 -4.90 -10.82
N ALA A 890 32.50 -4.51 -10.71
CA ALA A 890 31.72 -3.98 -11.83
C ALA A 890 31.65 -2.46 -11.76
N PHE A 891 31.82 -1.79 -12.91
CA PHE A 891 31.79 -0.33 -13.00
C PHE A 891 31.28 0.12 -14.37
N ILE A 892 30.77 1.35 -14.44
CA ILE A 892 30.19 1.89 -15.68
C ILE A 892 31.32 2.28 -16.64
N LYS A 893 31.19 1.91 -17.92
CA LYS A 893 32.15 2.25 -18.97
C LYS A 893 32.21 3.77 -19.18
N LYS A 894 33.42 4.31 -19.35
CA LYS A 894 33.63 5.74 -19.60
C LYS A 894 32.91 6.20 -20.87
N GLY A 895 32.28 7.37 -20.80
CA GLY A 895 31.58 7.97 -21.93
C GLY A 895 30.28 7.27 -22.34
N TYR A 896 29.78 6.32 -21.55
CA TYR A 896 28.48 5.70 -21.82
C TYR A 896 27.34 6.73 -21.75
N GLY A 897 26.44 6.68 -22.72
CA GLY A 897 25.17 7.41 -22.74
C GLY A 897 24.11 6.56 -23.42
N PHE A 898 22.84 6.80 -23.12
CA PHE A 898 21.75 6.09 -23.81
C PHE A 898 21.68 6.53 -25.27
N GLU A 899 21.55 5.55 -26.18
CA GLU A 899 21.23 5.77 -27.60
C GLU A 899 19.78 6.24 -27.82
#